data_AF-E4SIY3-F1
#
_entry.id   AF-E4SIY3-F1
#
_cell.length_a   1.000
_cell.length_b   1.000
_cell.length_c   1.000
_cell.angle_alpha   90.00
_cell.angle_beta   90.00
_cell.angle_gamma   90.00
#
_symmetry.space_group_name_H-M   'P 1'
#
loop_
_entity.id
_entity.type
_entity.pdbx_description
1 polymer ?
#
loop_
_entity_poly.entity_id
_entity_poly.type
_entity_poly.pdbx_seq_one_letter_code
_entity_poly.pdbx_strand_id
1 'polypeptide(L)'
;MSLIRDPVIITAVGHQMMTAGGDITYTKATLYGQDISHLTKDQLESLTLIGNPLLTVPVGISDKSVDGEQTTIALEATFTNANLKADLPYKAVGFFAKKDNGEEKLVILGVANSGAYLAAASPDGVASDALDVKVAIAIGDATSVTAVVDPAGSVTPATLSGAINKATHDLTAKIDTKADKTDVTAQFATKADKTTVEQELTTKANSADVYTKKQVDDALSSRDTAIATKADKATVDAEISKIDFTPYAKTADVNKQIKTVTDLANSKVSADYSYSKAELDKKLLAVTTDTSGKVNANQVASMIADKADKTYVDNQIASIDLGKIKFHKQYIDANGQKADGTWNATKNKDGTYTIDLGQDDWTASKLADVLVQLPNKADTSTVNAQIADAKNTIKSNVDNLHNDLQNQINANDKGTITTGYDWNTGTPTNESRSLQNAWIVDQATLEGAVDRMNSINSNANGRLSLGGGDMNLRSTISWTGGDIDAKTGNLGGLHWSGGTDTASIYGDQNNNDNLDLAFDLGDDSSNHFSFRNNGSEVAAIYSNGHFSGTVDWSNVSGRPDVATHADVNNAIDSIRYAPQERRSLGGDDDANNIVDDGVYRISGNPIKNGNGQSWCFLRVKRWDYNNIYQELDCGSGGIFVRNISQTNKNYPGWQRIATSDDISNLQNIINQQNQTIQSLTSRLNNAENEINYIKANYIEGKSFSKSQEAQATQWENANSQRIAFIRDN
;
A
#
# COMPACT_ATOMS: atom_id res chain seq x y z
N MET A 1 -23.82 -17.15 71.32
CA MET A 1 -23.96 -18.43 72.05
C MET A 1 -23.09 -19.42 71.31
N SER A 2 -22.19 -20.13 72.00
CA SER A 2 -21.40 -21.20 71.37
C SER A 2 -22.35 -22.17 70.66
N LEU A 3 -22.06 -22.60 69.43
CA LEU A 3 -22.94 -23.48 68.65
C LEU A 3 -22.68 -24.97 68.94
N ILE A 4 -21.62 -25.25 69.69
CA ILE A 4 -21.21 -26.58 70.17
C ILE A 4 -21.23 -26.57 71.72
N ARG A 5 -21.62 -27.70 72.31
CA ARG A 5 -21.67 -27.89 73.76
C ARG A 5 -20.26 -28.19 74.31
N ASP A 6 -19.82 -27.42 75.29
CA ASP A 6 -18.57 -27.71 76.02
C ASP A 6 -18.80 -28.69 77.18
N PRO A 7 -17.85 -29.62 77.45
CA PRO A 7 -16.57 -29.81 76.75
C PRO A 7 -16.71 -30.69 75.49
N VAL A 8 -15.84 -30.44 74.52
CA VAL A 8 -15.59 -31.33 73.38
C VAL A 8 -14.89 -32.61 73.88
N ILE A 9 -15.25 -33.78 73.34
CA ILE A 9 -14.74 -35.09 73.78
C ILE A 9 -13.64 -35.58 72.84
N ILE A 10 -12.53 -36.08 73.40
CA ILE A 10 -11.47 -36.77 72.65
C ILE A 10 -11.76 -38.28 72.73
N THR A 11 -11.76 -38.98 71.59
CA THR A 11 -12.01 -40.43 71.59
C THR A 11 -10.84 -41.19 72.20
N ALA A 12 -11.06 -42.43 72.65
CA ALA A 12 -9.99 -43.29 73.14
C ALA A 12 -8.86 -43.46 72.11
N VAL A 13 -9.23 -43.56 70.83
CA VAL A 13 -8.29 -43.59 69.70
C VAL A 13 -7.55 -42.26 69.56
N GLY A 14 -8.24 -41.12 69.67
CA GLY A 14 -7.62 -39.79 69.64
C GLY A 14 -6.62 -39.60 70.76
N HIS A 15 -6.97 -39.97 71.99
CA HIS A 15 -6.09 -39.93 73.15
C HIS A 15 -4.83 -40.77 72.91
N GLN A 16 -4.98 -42.02 72.45
CA GLN A 16 -3.84 -42.89 72.16
C GLN A 16 -2.93 -42.30 71.07
N MET A 17 -3.50 -41.70 70.02
CA MET A 17 -2.73 -41.07 68.95
C MET A 17 -1.91 -39.89 69.48
N MET A 18 -2.50 -39.05 70.34
CA MET A 18 -1.89 -37.83 70.88
C MET A 18 -0.80 -38.06 71.93
N THR A 19 -0.71 -39.25 72.53
CA THR A 19 0.25 -39.54 73.61
C THR A 19 1.34 -40.55 73.24
N ALA A 20 1.29 -41.16 72.06
CA ALA A 20 2.16 -42.30 71.71
C ALA A 20 3.37 -41.95 70.80
N GLY A 21 3.80 -40.68 70.75
CA GLY A 21 4.90 -40.16 69.90
C GLY A 21 4.66 -40.30 68.39
N GLY A 22 5.44 -39.63 67.53
CA GLY A 22 5.29 -39.66 66.06
C GLY A 22 4.44 -38.53 65.47
N ASP A 23 4.24 -38.53 64.15
CA ASP A 23 3.60 -37.41 63.44
C ASP A 23 2.08 -37.57 63.40
N ILE A 24 1.35 -36.52 63.74
CA ILE A 24 -0.12 -36.50 63.66
C ILE A 24 -0.53 -35.52 62.57
N THR A 25 -1.33 -36.00 61.63
CA THR A 25 -1.89 -35.21 60.54
C THR A 25 -3.41 -35.13 60.69
N TYR A 26 -3.93 -33.95 61.04
CA TYR A 26 -5.36 -33.68 61.01
C TYR A 26 -5.82 -33.50 59.57
N THR A 27 -6.91 -34.18 59.21
CA THR A 27 -7.28 -34.37 57.80
C THR A 27 -8.56 -33.65 57.45
N LYS A 28 -9.63 -33.85 58.24
CA LYS A 28 -10.95 -33.30 57.96
C LYS A 28 -11.81 -33.19 59.21
N ALA A 29 -12.83 -32.34 59.12
CA ALA A 29 -13.92 -32.26 60.07
C ALA A 29 -15.25 -32.41 59.32
N THR A 30 -16.23 -33.05 59.95
CA THR A 30 -17.52 -33.34 59.34
C THR A 30 -18.66 -32.95 60.29
N LEU A 31 -19.66 -32.23 59.77
CA LEU A 31 -20.95 -32.03 60.41
C LEU A 31 -21.84 -33.27 60.20
N TYR A 32 -22.52 -33.70 61.25
CA TYR A 32 -23.37 -34.89 61.25
C TYR A 32 -24.80 -34.56 61.65
N GLY A 33 -25.75 -35.23 61.01
CA GLY A 33 -27.17 -35.16 61.36
C GLY A 33 -27.59 -36.18 62.42
N GLN A 34 -26.76 -37.18 62.73
CA GLN A 34 -27.06 -38.12 63.80
C GLN A 34 -26.99 -37.43 65.16
N ASP A 35 -28.05 -37.59 65.95
CA ASP A 35 -28.08 -37.10 67.32
C ASP A 35 -27.35 -38.07 68.26
N ILE A 36 -26.26 -37.58 68.84
CA ILE A 36 -25.42 -38.32 69.81
C ILE A 36 -25.53 -37.73 71.23
N SER A 37 -26.42 -36.76 71.46
CA SER A 37 -26.54 -36.03 72.73
C SER A 37 -27.04 -36.90 73.90
N HIS A 38 -27.60 -38.07 73.61
CA HIS A 38 -28.11 -39.02 74.57
C HIS A 38 -27.06 -40.05 75.05
N LEU A 39 -25.90 -40.10 74.41
CA LEU A 39 -24.83 -41.03 74.78
C LEU A 39 -24.09 -40.55 76.03
N THR A 40 -23.64 -41.49 76.86
CA THR A 40 -22.78 -41.18 78.02
C THR A 40 -21.37 -40.80 77.55
N LYS A 41 -20.59 -40.18 78.44
CA LYS A 41 -19.20 -39.81 78.17
C LYS A 41 -18.37 -41.02 77.70
N ASP A 42 -18.42 -42.14 78.41
CA ASP A 42 -17.67 -43.35 78.08
C ASP A 42 -18.10 -43.94 76.71
N GLN A 43 -19.40 -43.83 76.38
CA GLN A 43 -19.92 -44.23 75.08
C GLN A 43 -19.41 -43.33 73.96
N LEU A 44 -19.35 -42.01 74.20
CA LEU A 44 -18.79 -41.04 73.26
C LEU A 44 -17.28 -41.26 73.05
N GLU A 45 -16.51 -41.49 74.11
CA GLU A 45 -15.07 -41.75 74.01
C GLU A 45 -14.77 -43.04 73.22
N SER A 46 -15.68 -44.01 73.24
CA SER A 46 -15.55 -45.27 72.51
C SER A 46 -16.04 -45.19 71.06
N LEU A 47 -16.57 -44.05 70.60
CA LEU A 47 -17.06 -43.91 69.23
C LEU A 47 -15.91 -43.89 68.23
N THR A 48 -16.07 -44.68 67.17
CA THR A 48 -15.13 -44.75 66.03
C THR A 48 -15.72 -44.19 64.74
N LEU A 49 -17.05 -44.00 64.68
CA LEU A 49 -17.78 -43.44 63.55
C LEU A 49 -19.07 -42.76 64.01
N ILE A 50 -19.51 -41.75 63.25
CA ILE A 50 -20.82 -41.09 63.40
C ILE A 50 -21.54 -41.24 62.05
N GLY A 51 -22.82 -41.59 62.08
CA GLY A 51 -23.68 -41.75 60.91
C GLY A 51 -24.27 -40.44 60.42
N ASN A 52 -24.82 -40.47 59.21
CA ASN A 52 -25.43 -39.31 58.53
C ASN A 52 -24.47 -38.09 58.40
N PRO A 53 -23.34 -38.24 57.69
CA PRO A 53 -22.46 -37.11 57.38
C PRO A 53 -23.18 -36.13 56.46
N LEU A 54 -23.14 -34.85 56.81
CA LEU A 54 -23.85 -33.78 56.09
C LEU A 54 -22.89 -32.93 55.25
N LEU A 55 -21.82 -32.45 55.87
CA LEU A 55 -20.84 -31.58 55.21
C LEU A 55 -19.46 -31.84 55.79
N THR A 56 -18.45 -32.00 54.92
CA THR A 56 -17.06 -32.28 55.31
C THR A 56 -16.15 -31.20 54.76
N VAL A 57 -15.22 -30.73 55.59
CA VAL A 57 -14.24 -29.70 55.24
C VAL A 57 -12.85 -30.12 55.73
N PRO A 58 -11.76 -29.62 55.12
CA PRO A 58 -10.42 -29.77 55.67
C PRO A 58 -10.29 -29.12 57.05
N VAL A 59 -9.30 -29.58 57.82
CA VAL A 59 -8.93 -28.99 59.10
C VAL A 59 -7.61 -28.26 58.93
N GLY A 60 -7.54 -27.00 59.37
CA GLY A 60 -6.31 -26.22 59.48
C GLY A 60 -5.81 -26.14 60.93
N ILE A 61 -4.60 -25.65 61.11
CA ILE A 61 -4.06 -25.23 62.42
C ILE A 61 -4.02 -23.71 62.41
N SER A 62 -4.89 -23.08 63.18
CA SER A 62 -5.02 -21.62 63.24
C SER A 62 -3.99 -20.97 64.15
N ASP A 63 -3.54 -21.73 65.16
CA ASP A 63 -2.52 -21.30 66.10
C ASP A 63 -1.73 -22.50 66.65
N LYS A 64 -0.44 -22.29 66.94
CA LYS A 64 0.45 -23.26 67.56
C LYS A 64 1.32 -22.53 68.58
N SER A 65 1.14 -22.89 69.84
CA SER A 65 1.93 -22.38 70.95
C SER A 65 2.74 -23.49 71.60
N VAL A 66 3.97 -23.18 72.01
CA VAL A 66 4.87 -24.09 72.72
C VAL A 66 5.25 -23.43 74.04
N ASP A 67 4.84 -24.02 75.16
CA ASP A 67 5.18 -23.56 76.51
C ASP A 67 5.90 -24.69 77.27
N GLY A 68 7.22 -24.59 77.35
CA GLY A 68 8.07 -25.66 77.88
C GLY A 68 7.99 -26.95 77.06
N GLU A 69 7.67 -28.07 77.71
CA GLU A 69 7.48 -29.38 77.07
C GLU A 69 6.06 -29.59 76.50
N GLN A 70 5.13 -28.64 76.69
CA GLN A 70 3.74 -28.77 76.24
C GLN A 70 3.48 -27.96 74.95
N THR A 71 3.05 -28.63 73.89
CA THR A 71 2.58 -27.97 72.65
C THR A 71 1.06 -27.91 72.65
N THR A 72 0.50 -26.70 72.54
CA THR A 72 -0.93 -26.51 72.30
C THR A 72 -1.17 -26.12 70.86
N ILE A 73 -2.10 -26.79 70.19
CA ILE A 73 -2.55 -26.44 68.85
C ILE A 73 -4.02 -26.01 68.88
N ALA A 74 -4.38 -25.04 68.06
CA ALA A 74 -5.77 -24.72 67.77
C ALA A 74 -6.12 -25.27 66.39
N LEU A 75 -6.98 -26.29 66.35
CA LEU A 75 -7.56 -26.81 65.13
C LEU A 75 -8.70 -25.91 64.71
N GLU A 76 -8.76 -25.54 63.43
CA GLU A 76 -9.83 -24.74 62.84
C GLU A 76 -10.46 -25.48 61.68
N ALA A 77 -11.79 -25.58 61.71
CA ALA A 77 -12.60 -26.08 60.59
C ALA A 77 -13.69 -25.05 60.28
N THR A 78 -13.69 -24.54 59.06
CA THR A 78 -14.65 -23.56 58.56
C THR A 78 -15.63 -24.23 57.62
N PHE A 79 -16.90 -24.29 58.00
CA PHE A 79 -17.99 -24.78 57.16
C PHE A 79 -18.71 -23.59 56.52
N THR A 80 -18.59 -23.43 55.20
CA THR A 80 -19.27 -22.36 54.47
C THR A 80 -20.59 -22.83 53.89
N ASN A 81 -21.53 -21.91 53.70
CA ASN A 81 -22.82 -22.22 53.07
C ASN A 81 -22.81 -22.21 51.53
N ALA A 82 -21.63 -22.24 50.89
CA ALA A 82 -21.52 -22.20 49.42
C ALA A 82 -22.41 -23.27 48.76
N ASN A 83 -23.22 -22.86 47.78
CA ASN A 83 -24.18 -23.71 47.06
C ASN A 83 -25.22 -24.45 47.93
N LEU A 84 -25.36 -24.09 49.21
CA LEU A 84 -26.37 -24.66 50.09
C LEU A 84 -27.73 -24.02 49.80
N LYS A 85 -28.67 -24.82 49.27
CA LYS A 85 -29.99 -24.32 48.79
C LYS A 85 -31.03 -24.11 49.90
N ALA A 86 -30.80 -24.65 51.10
CA ALA A 86 -31.67 -24.56 52.25
C ALA A 86 -30.86 -24.74 53.54
N ASP A 87 -31.32 -24.18 54.66
CA ASP A 87 -30.63 -24.29 55.94
C ASP A 87 -30.29 -25.75 56.29
N LEU A 88 -29.04 -26.00 56.70
CA LEU A 88 -28.52 -27.33 57.01
C LEU A 88 -28.47 -27.55 58.52
N PRO A 89 -29.48 -28.18 59.14
CA PRO A 89 -29.45 -28.51 60.56
C PRO A 89 -28.42 -29.60 60.84
N TYR A 90 -27.63 -29.43 61.89
CA TYR A 90 -26.63 -30.42 62.32
C TYR A 90 -26.73 -30.70 63.82
N LYS A 91 -26.24 -31.87 64.23
CA LYS A 91 -26.34 -32.40 65.60
C LYS A 91 -24.99 -32.70 66.24
N ALA A 92 -23.95 -32.93 65.43
CA ALA A 92 -22.60 -33.15 65.93
C ALA A 92 -21.54 -32.70 64.92
N VAL A 93 -20.31 -32.52 65.40
CA VAL A 93 -19.10 -32.34 64.60
C VAL A 93 -18.08 -33.40 65.00
N GLY A 94 -17.39 -34.00 64.03
CA GLY A 94 -16.31 -34.95 64.26
C GLY A 94 -15.05 -34.56 63.51
N PHE A 95 -13.90 -34.54 64.18
CA PHE A 95 -12.59 -34.30 63.58
C PHE A 95 -11.80 -35.60 63.45
N PHE A 96 -11.06 -35.70 62.35
CA PHE A 96 -10.33 -36.89 61.96
C PHE A 96 -8.84 -36.61 61.81
N ALA A 97 -8.03 -37.60 62.17
CA ALA A 97 -6.59 -37.53 62.02
C ALA A 97 -6.00 -38.88 61.57
N LYS A 98 -4.82 -38.81 60.99
CA LYS A 98 -3.93 -39.94 60.73
C LYS A 98 -2.70 -39.80 61.63
N LYS A 99 -2.16 -40.93 62.04
CA LYS A 99 -0.86 -41.00 62.69
C LYS A 99 0.12 -41.59 61.68
N ASP A 100 1.19 -40.86 61.41
CA ASP A 100 2.12 -41.11 60.31
C ASP A 100 1.33 -41.35 59.01
N ASN A 101 1.63 -42.43 58.27
CA ASN A 101 0.90 -42.84 57.06
C ASN A 101 -0.21 -43.88 57.34
N GLY A 102 -0.72 -43.93 58.57
CA GLY A 102 -1.76 -44.87 59.00
C GLY A 102 -3.18 -44.53 58.53
N GLU A 103 -4.16 -45.33 59.00
CA GLU A 103 -5.57 -45.11 58.72
C GLU A 103 -6.12 -43.84 59.38
N GLU A 104 -7.07 -43.19 58.71
CA GLU A 104 -7.78 -42.02 59.23
C GLU A 104 -8.82 -42.45 60.27
N LYS A 105 -8.78 -41.85 61.45
CA LYS A 105 -9.66 -42.20 62.58
C LYS A 105 -10.37 -40.96 63.13
N LEU A 106 -11.57 -41.15 63.68
CA LEU A 106 -12.29 -40.14 64.45
C LEU A 106 -11.56 -39.91 65.77
N VAL A 107 -11.04 -38.70 65.98
CA VAL A 107 -10.20 -38.37 67.15
C VAL A 107 -10.88 -37.44 68.14
N ILE A 108 -11.75 -36.56 67.67
CA ILE A 108 -12.44 -35.56 68.51
C ILE A 108 -13.88 -35.42 68.04
N LEU A 109 -14.81 -35.26 68.97
CA LEU A 109 -16.23 -35.04 68.69
C LEU A 109 -16.84 -33.94 69.56
N GLY A 110 -17.72 -33.15 68.97
CA GLY A 110 -18.51 -32.11 69.65
C GLY A 110 -20.00 -32.32 69.39
N VAL A 111 -20.82 -32.16 70.43
CA VAL A 111 -22.29 -32.21 70.32
C VAL A 111 -22.82 -30.81 70.06
N ALA A 112 -23.64 -30.63 69.03
CA ALA A 112 -24.21 -29.32 68.71
C ALA A 112 -25.32 -28.94 69.70
N ASN A 113 -25.52 -27.64 69.92
CA ASN A 113 -26.64 -27.17 70.71
C ASN A 113 -27.98 -27.41 70.01
N SER A 114 -29.05 -27.54 70.80
CA SER A 114 -30.39 -27.77 70.23
C SER A 114 -30.79 -26.63 69.29
N GLY A 115 -31.13 -26.98 68.04
CA GLY A 115 -31.50 -26.02 67.00
C GLY A 115 -30.35 -25.47 66.17
N ALA A 116 -29.13 -26.02 66.25
CA ALA A 116 -28.01 -25.57 65.43
C ALA A 116 -28.20 -25.88 63.92
N TYR A 117 -27.91 -24.89 63.07
CA TYR A 117 -27.95 -25.00 61.61
C TYR A 117 -26.93 -24.08 60.94
N LEU A 118 -26.56 -24.39 59.70
CA LEU A 118 -25.80 -23.51 58.79
C LEU A 118 -26.80 -22.91 57.78
N ALA A 119 -26.87 -21.58 57.70
CA ALA A 119 -27.88 -20.88 56.88
C ALA A 119 -27.66 -21.08 55.38
N ALA A 120 -28.72 -21.12 54.57
CA ALA A 120 -28.62 -21.22 53.11
C ALA A 120 -27.84 -20.06 52.47
N ALA A 121 -27.15 -20.32 51.35
CA ALA A 121 -26.51 -19.28 50.56
C ALA A 121 -27.54 -18.40 49.84
N SER A 122 -27.08 -17.21 49.43
CA SER A 122 -27.82 -16.35 48.50
C SER A 122 -28.19 -17.11 47.21
N PRO A 123 -29.25 -16.69 46.47
CA PRO A 123 -29.73 -17.42 45.28
C PRO A 123 -28.69 -17.61 44.15
N ASP A 124 -27.61 -16.83 44.18
CA ASP A 124 -26.46 -16.92 43.27
C ASP A 124 -25.46 -18.03 43.64
N GLY A 125 -25.68 -18.75 44.75
CA GLY A 125 -24.86 -19.87 45.22
C GLY A 125 -23.55 -19.45 45.91
N VAL A 126 -23.33 -18.14 46.11
CA VAL A 126 -22.12 -17.61 46.73
C VAL A 126 -22.22 -17.71 48.25
N ALA A 127 -21.12 -18.08 48.92
CA ALA A 127 -21.06 -18.15 50.37
C ALA A 127 -21.31 -16.76 51.01
N SER A 128 -22.29 -16.69 51.90
CA SER A 128 -22.69 -15.48 52.63
C SER A 128 -22.56 -15.62 54.15
N ASP A 129 -22.36 -16.85 54.63
CA ASP A 129 -22.23 -17.18 56.06
C ASP A 129 -21.26 -18.36 56.25
N ALA A 130 -20.66 -18.44 57.44
CA ALA A 130 -19.69 -19.47 57.79
C ALA A 130 -19.77 -19.86 59.26
N LEU A 131 -19.66 -21.16 59.53
CA LEU A 131 -19.47 -21.71 60.86
C LEU A 131 -18.00 -22.06 61.08
N ASP A 132 -17.34 -21.30 61.94
CA ASP A 132 -15.98 -21.57 62.37
C ASP A 132 -15.96 -22.36 63.68
N VAL A 133 -15.41 -23.58 63.64
CA VAL A 133 -15.22 -24.43 64.83
C VAL A 133 -13.73 -24.47 65.18
N LYS A 134 -13.38 -23.92 66.35
CA LYS A 134 -12.01 -23.92 66.89
C LYS A 134 -11.91 -24.84 68.10
N VAL A 135 -10.94 -25.75 68.07
CA VAL A 135 -10.66 -26.68 69.18
C VAL A 135 -9.20 -26.56 69.58
N ALA A 136 -8.94 -26.10 70.81
CA ALA A 136 -7.60 -26.04 71.38
C ALA A 136 -7.27 -27.36 72.09
N ILE A 137 -6.12 -27.95 71.79
CA ILE A 137 -5.71 -29.26 72.32
C ILE A 137 -4.23 -29.21 72.69
N ALA A 138 -3.92 -29.65 73.91
CA ALA A 138 -2.56 -29.87 74.36
C ALA A 138 -2.07 -31.26 73.93
N ILE A 139 -0.90 -31.33 73.31
CA ILE A 139 -0.26 -32.54 72.83
C ILE A 139 1.10 -32.67 73.53
N GLY A 140 1.30 -33.78 74.24
CA GLY A 140 2.38 -33.93 75.20
C GLY A 140 3.73 -34.42 74.65
N ASP A 141 3.79 -35.00 73.43
CA ASP A 141 5.05 -35.64 72.96
C ASP A 141 5.15 -35.83 71.42
N ALA A 142 4.53 -34.95 70.62
CA ALA A 142 4.57 -35.07 69.14
C ALA A 142 5.78 -34.33 68.54
N THR A 143 6.58 -35.02 67.70
CA THR A 143 7.78 -34.49 67.02
C THR A 143 7.45 -33.45 65.94
N SER A 144 6.36 -33.64 65.20
CA SER A 144 5.81 -32.61 64.30
C SER A 144 4.28 -32.74 64.21
N VAL A 145 3.60 -31.60 64.11
CA VAL A 145 2.14 -31.53 63.90
C VAL A 145 1.89 -30.78 62.61
N THR A 146 1.22 -31.43 61.68
CA THR A 146 0.87 -30.87 60.36
C THR A 146 -0.64 -31.01 60.14
N ALA A 147 -1.23 -30.10 59.38
CA ALA A 147 -2.61 -30.19 58.94
C ALA A 147 -2.64 -30.24 57.42
N VAL A 148 -3.52 -31.07 56.85
CA VAL A 148 -3.72 -31.09 55.39
C VAL A 148 -4.53 -29.86 55.02
N VAL A 149 -3.87 -28.83 54.50
CA VAL A 149 -4.54 -27.69 53.88
C VAL A 149 -5.08 -28.14 52.52
N ASP A 150 -6.36 -28.55 52.47
CA ASP A 150 -7.07 -28.70 51.20
C ASP A 150 -7.33 -27.26 50.67
N PRO A 151 -6.90 -26.91 49.45
CA PRO A 151 -6.73 -25.53 49.03
C PRO A 151 -8.03 -24.81 48.64
N ALA A 152 -9.18 -25.31 49.08
CA ALA A 152 -10.46 -24.66 48.83
C ALA A 152 -10.64 -23.35 49.61
N GLY A 153 -9.92 -23.15 50.72
CA GLY A 153 -9.96 -21.92 51.54
C GLY A 153 -8.72 -21.02 51.43
N SER A 154 -7.65 -21.48 50.80
CA SER A 154 -6.42 -20.70 50.56
C SER A 154 -6.22 -20.63 49.06
N VAL A 155 -6.17 -19.43 48.48
CA VAL A 155 -5.93 -19.27 47.04
C VAL A 155 -4.58 -19.90 46.71
N THR A 156 -4.58 -21.14 46.19
CA THR A 156 -3.37 -21.73 45.63
C THR A 156 -2.98 -20.98 44.37
N PRO A 157 -1.69 -20.96 44.02
CA PRO A 157 -1.26 -20.53 42.70
C PRO A 157 -2.07 -21.20 41.59
N ALA A 158 -2.48 -22.46 41.75
CA ALA A 158 -3.33 -23.17 40.78
C ALA A 158 -4.74 -22.57 40.67
N THR A 159 -5.40 -22.24 41.78
CA THR A 159 -6.71 -21.56 41.74
C THR A 159 -6.61 -20.11 41.27
N LEU A 160 -5.52 -19.40 41.59
CA LEU A 160 -5.25 -18.06 41.08
C LEU A 160 -4.97 -18.10 39.57
N SER A 161 -4.14 -19.04 39.11
CA SER A 161 -3.88 -19.29 37.70
C SER A 161 -5.14 -19.77 36.97
N GLY A 162 -6.01 -20.55 37.60
CA GLY A 162 -7.31 -20.93 37.05
C GLY A 162 -8.24 -19.74 36.87
N ALA A 163 -8.30 -18.84 37.86
CA ALA A 163 -9.07 -17.61 37.77
C ALA A 163 -8.50 -16.63 36.73
N ILE A 164 -7.16 -16.51 36.65
CA ILE A 164 -6.46 -15.73 35.63
C ILE A 164 -6.74 -16.34 34.25
N ASN A 165 -6.59 -17.64 34.07
CA ASN A 165 -6.85 -18.32 32.80
C ASN A 165 -8.31 -18.20 32.38
N LYS A 166 -9.25 -18.27 33.32
CA LYS A 166 -10.67 -18.04 33.04
C LYS A 166 -10.94 -16.59 32.64
N ALA A 167 -10.33 -15.62 33.33
CA ALA A 167 -10.43 -14.21 32.96
C ALA A 167 -9.80 -13.94 31.58
N THR A 168 -8.65 -14.55 31.28
CA THR A 168 -8.00 -14.50 29.96
C THR A 168 -8.89 -15.14 28.92
N HIS A 169 -9.45 -16.34 29.16
CA HIS A 169 -10.34 -17.02 28.21
C HIS A 169 -11.64 -16.24 27.98
N ASP A 170 -12.27 -15.69 29.03
CA ASP A 170 -13.49 -14.89 28.89
C ASP A 170 -13.21 -13.56 28.17
N LEU A 171 -12.02 -12.98 28.36
CA LEU A 171 -11.58 -11.78 27.65
C LEU A 171 -11.23 -12.10 26.19
N THR A 172 -10.53 -13.21 25.94
CA THR A 172 -10.25 -13.74 24.60
C THR A 172 -11.54 -14.07 23.87
N ALA A 173 -12.50 -14.76 24.49
CA ALA A 173 -13.79 -15.07 23.88
C ALA A 173 -14.63 -13.81 23.59
N LYS A 174 -14.57 -12.77 24.42
CA LYS A 174 -15.22 -11.46 24.16
C LYS A 174 -14.54 -10.68 23.05
N ILE A 175 -13.20 -10.77 22.97
CA ILE A 175 -12.43 -10.24 21.85
C ILE A 175 -12.78 -11.01 20.58
N ASP A 176 -12.83 -12.34 20.63
CA ASP A 176 -13.15 -13.22 19.50
C ASP A 176 -14.60 -13.11 19.04
N THR A 177 -15.55 -12.67 19.89
CA THR A 177 -16.95 -12.41 19.46
C THR A 177 -17.19 -10.98 18.96
N LYS A 178 -16.37 -9.99 19.34
CA LYS A 178 -16.40 -8.64 18.72
C LYS A 178 -15.43 -8.47 17.56
N ALA A 179 -14.45 -9.36 17.46
CA ALA A 179 -13.47 -9.48 16.41
C ALA A 179 -13.54 -10.89 15.80
N ASP A 180 -14.74 -11.46 15.68
CA ASP A 180 -14.86 -12.71 14.95
C ASP A 180 -14.52 -12.38 13.50
N LYS A 181 -13.36 -12.85 13.08
CA LYS A 181 -12.89 -12.72 11.72
C LYS A 181 -13.95 -13.25 10.78
N THR A 182 -14.80 -14.21 11.17
CA THR A 182 -15.91 -14.68 10.32
C THR A 182 -17.05 -13.67 10.16
N ASP A 183 -17.40 -12.86 11.15
CA ASP A 183 -18.44 -11.83 11.02
C ASP A 183 -17.92 -10.58 10.28
N VAL A 184 -16.68 -10.17 10.58
CA VAL A 184 -16.02 -9.09 9.85
C VAL A 184 -15.71 -9.53 8.42
N THR A 185 -15.25 -10.77 8.21
CA THR A 185 -15.03 -11.34 6.88
C THR A 185 -16.35 -11.63 6.18
N ALA A 186 -17.45 -11.95 6.86
CA ALA A 186 -18.75 -12.10 6.19
C ALA A 186 -19.31 -10.74 5.75
N GLN A 187 -19.18 -9.69 6.58
CA GLN A 187 -19.58 -8.33 6.18
C GLN A 187 -18.65 -7.74 5.11
N PHE A 188 -17.34 -7.94 5.23
CA PHE A 188 -16.38 -7.59 4.17
C PHE A 188 -16.62 -8.44 2.93
N ALA A 189 -16.85 -9.75 3.05
CA ALA A 189 -17.12 -10.61 1.91
C ALA A 189 -18.47 -10.29 1.28
N THR A 190 -19.44 -9.69 1.98
CA THR A 190 -20.68 -9.21 1.34
C THR A 190 -20.44 -7.89 0.61
N LYS A 191 -19.63 -6.97 1.16
CA LYS A 191 -19.25 -5.70 0.52
C LYS A 191 -18.15 -5.82 -0.55
N ALA A 192 -17.36 -6.89 -0.49
CA ALA A 192 -16.28 -7.24 -1.40
C ALA A 192 -16.61 -8.50 -2.21
N ASP A 193 -17.82 -9.05 -2.08
CA ASP A 193 -18.31 -10.10 -2.96
C ASP A 193 -18.26 -9.53 -4.37
N LYS A 194 -17.40 -10.14 -5.17
CA LYS A 194 -17.19 -9.77 -6.56
C LYS A 194 -18.53 -9.67 -7.31
N THR A 195 -19.49 -10.53 -6.99
CA THR A 195 -20.82 -10.51 -7.62
C THR A 195 -21.61 -9.25 -7.26
N THR A 196 -21.62 -8.86 -5.98
CA THR A 196 -22.29 -7.64 -5.48
C THR A 196 -21.60 -6.37 -6.01
N VAL A 197 -20.27 -6.35 -5.99
CA VAL A 197 -19.46 -5.24 -6.53
C VAL A 197 -19.62 -5.14 -8.05
N GLU A 198 -19.61 -6.26 -8.78
CA GLU A 198 -19.89 -6.30 -10.23
C GLU A 198 -21.32 -5.86 -10.53
N GLN A 199 -22.32 -6.23 -9.73
CA GLN A 199 -23.69 -5.75 -9.88
C GLN A 199 -23.78 -4.23 -9.71
N GLU A 200 -23.15 -3.65 -8.68
CA GLU A 200 -23.11 -2.19 -8.53
C GLU A 200 -22.31 -1.51 -9.64
N LEU A 201 -21.16 -2.06 -10.06
CA LEU A 201 -20.38 -1.55 -11.20
C LEU A 201 -21.15 -1.63 -12.52
N THR A 202 -21.97 -2.65 -12.74
CA THR A 202 -22.82 -2.75 -13.94
C THR A 202 -23.90 -1.67 -14.01
N THR A 203 -24.22 -1.00 -12.89
CA THR A 203 -25.13 0.17 -12.88
C THR A 203 -24.42 1.51 -13.11
N LYS A 204 -23.09 1.53 -13.13
CA LYS A 204 -22.26 2.71 -13.44
C LYS A 204 -21.93 2.71 -14.94
N ALA A 205 -21.74 3.91 -15.51
CA ALA A 205 -21.39 4.08 -16.91
C ALA A 205 -20.07 3.33 -17.23
N ASN A 206 -20.14 2.34 -18.12
CA ASN A 206 -19.02 1.52 -18.57
C ASN A 206 -18.66 1.81 -20.03
N SER A 207 -17.73 1.06 -20.63
CA SER A 207 -17.26 1.26 -22.01
C SER A 207 -18.30 1.00 -23.11
N ALA A 208 -19.46 0.42 -22.78
CA ALA A 208 -20.62 0.39 -23.67
C ALA A 208 -21.48 1.66 -23.55
N ASP A 209 -21.39 2.38 -22.42
CA ASP A 209 -22.14 3.61 -22.15
C ASP A 209 -21.40 4.88 -22.59
N VAL A 210 -20.09 4.78 -22.87
CA VAL A 210 -19.26 5.89 -23.38
C VAL A 210 -18.58 5.51 -24.69
N TYR A 211 -18.56 6.43 -25.66
CA TYR A 211 -17.84 6.21 -26.91
C TYR A 211 -16.33 6.25 -26.68
N THR A 212 -15.63 5.17 -27.04
CA THR A 212 -14.17 5.16 -27.11
C THR A 212 -13.68 6.14 -28.16
N LYS A 213 -12.45 6.65 -28.01
CA LYS A 213 -11.82 7.51 -29.02
C LYS A 213 -11.86 6.86 -30.41
N LYS A 214 -11.65 5.54 -30.51
CA LYS A 214 -11.75 4.81 -31.78
C LYS A 214 -13.17 4.82 -32.34
N GLN A 215 -14.21 4.61 -31.54
CA GLN A 215 -15.60 4.69 -32.01
C GLN A 215 -15.96 6.10 -32.52
N VAL A 216 -15.46 7.14 -31.84
CA VAL A 216 -15.62 8.54 -32.29
C VAL A 216 -14.84 8.76 -33.59
N ASP A 217 -13.58 8.34 -33.66
CA ASP A 217 -12.74 8.48 -34.84
C ASP A 217 -13.29 7.69 -36.04
N ASP A 218 -13.81 6.49 -35.82
CA ASP A 218 -14.44 5.64 -36.84
C ASP A 218 -15.76 6.27 -37.31
N ALA A 219 -16.56 6.86 -36.41
CA ALA A 219 -17.79 7.56 -36.75
C ALA A 219 -17.49 8.84 -37.56
N LEU A 220 -16.47 9.59 -37.17
CA LEU A 220 -15.99 10.77 -37.90
C LEU A 220 -15.43 10.36 -39.27
N SER A 221 -14.61 9.32 -39.34
CA SER A 221 -14.07 8.77 -40.59
C SER A 221 -15.17 8.22 -41.50
N SER A 222 -16.19 7.55 -40.96
CA SER A 222 -17.35 7.08 -41.72
C SER A 222 -18.18 8.24 -42.26
N ARG A 223 -18.38 9.29 -41.45
CA ARG A 223 -19.04 10.53 -41.89
C ARG A 223 -18.24 11.20 -43.00
N ASP A 224 -16.93 11.33 -42.83
CA ASP A 224 -16.05 11.98 -43.80
C ASP A 224 -15.96 11.16 -45.09
N THR A 225 -15.96 9.83 -45.01
CA THR A 225 -16.09 8.93 -46.16
C THR A 225 -17.45 9.11 -46.85
N ALA A 226 -18.55 9.17 -46.10
CA ALA A 226 -19.89 9.40 -46.66
C ALA A 226 -20.01 10.79 -47.32
N ILE A 227 -19.38 11.81 -46.74
CA ILE A 227 -19.27 13.15 -47.32
C ILE A 227 -18.44 13.09 -48.60
N ALA A 228 -17.28 12.41 -48.59
CA ALA A 228 -16.44 12.24 -49.77
C ALA A 228 -17.17 11.48 -50.88
N THR A 229 -17.94 10.43 -50.56
CA THR A 229 -18.77 9.71 -51.53
C THR A 229 -19.91 10.59 -52.07
N LYS A 230 -20.55 11.41 -51.24
CA LYS A 230 -21.61 12.36 -51.68
C LYS A 230 -21.06 13.56 -52.45
N ALA A 231 -19.82 13.95 -52.19
CA ALA A 231 -19.10 15.01 -52.90
C ALA A 231 -18.36 14.49 -54.15
N ASP A 232 -18.24 13.17 -54.29
CA ASP A 232 -17.63 12.55 -55.46
C ASP A 232 -18.37 12.96 -56.73
N LYS A 233 -17.59 13.34 -57.74
CA LYS A 233 -18.11 13.87 -58.98
C LYS A 233 -19.11 12.92 -59.65
N ALA A 234 -18.85 11.61 -59.64
CA ALA A 234 -19.75 10.66 -60.28
C ALA A 234 -21.09 10.54 -59.53
N THR A 235 -21.07 10.56 -58.19
CA THR A 235 -22.29 10.56 -57.36
C THR A 235 -23.09 11.85 -57.54
N VAL A 236 -22.44 13.01 -57.53
CA VAL A 236 -23.06 14.31 -57.78
C VAL A 236 -23.66 14.36 -59.19
N ASP A 237 -22.91 13.91 -60.20
CA ASP A 237 -23.39 13.82 -61.58
C ASP A 237 -24.60 12.87 -61.68
N ALA A 238 -24.61 11.74 -60.95
CA ALA A 238 -25.74 10.80 -60.92
C ALA A 238 -27.00 11.36 -60.23
N GLU A 239 -26.87 12.16 -59.16
CA GLU A 239 -28.00 12.88 -58.55
C GLU A 239 -28.49 14.03 -59.44
N ILE A 240 -27.59 14.79 -60.08
CA ILE A 240 -27.94 15.79 -61.09
C ILE A 240 -28.70 15.14 -62.26
N SER A 241 -28.34 13.92 -62.63
CA SER A 241 -29.03 13.14 -63.68
C SER A 241 -30.48 12.77 -63.33
N LYS A 242 -30.83 12.75 -62.03
CA LYS A 242 -32.22 12.51 -61.55
C LYS A 242 -33.07 13.77 -61.56
N ILE A 243 -32.44 14.95 -61.65
CA ILE A 243 -33.17 16.21 -61.83
C ILE A 243 -33.74 16.22 -63.24
N ASP A 244 -35.06 16.29 -63.32
CA ASP A 244 -35.74 16.42 -64.60
C ASP A 244 -35.61 17.86 -65.11
N PHE A 245 -34.61 18.09 -65.96
CA PHE A 245 -34.43 19.37 -66.65
C PHE A 245 -35.44 19.59 -67.79
N THR A 246 -36.43 18.73 -68.03
CA THR A 246 -37.44 18.92 -69.10
C THR A 246 -38.27 20.22 -69.03
N PRO A 247 -38.49 20.89 -67.87
CA PRO A 247 -39.13 22.20 -67.84
C PRO A 247 -38.22 23.33 -68.38
N TYR A 248 -36.91 23.08 -68.52
CA TYR A 248 -35.92 24.03 -69.00
C TYR A 248 -35.46 23.64 -70.40
N ALA A 249 -35.69 24.50 -71.40
CA ALA A 249 -35.37 24.19 -72.79
C ALA A 249 -33.88 23.87 -72.98
N LYS A 250 -33.57 22.67 -73.53
CA LYS A 250 -32.18 22.28 -73.85
C LYS A 250 -31.66 23.13 -75.01
N THR A 251 -30.35 23.40 -75.04
CA THR A 251 -29.68 24.12 -76.15
C THR A 251 -29.99 23.52 -77.53
N ALA A 252 -30.24 22.21 -77.60
CA ALA A 252 -30.66 21.51 -78.81
C ALA A 252 -32.10 21.87 -79.26
N ASP A 253 -33.04 22.11 -78.33
CA ASP A 253 -34.42 22.51 -78.65
C ASP A 253 -34.49 23.96 -79.12
N VAL A 254 -33.69 24.84 -78.52
CA VAL A 254 -33.49 26.22 -79.00
C VAL A 254 -32.89 26.23 -80.41
N ASN A 255 -31.86 25.40 -80.66
CA ASN A 255 -31.27 25.26 -81.99
C ASN A 255 -32.25 24.66 -83.03
N LYS A 256 -33.17 23.77 -82.61
CA LYS A 256 -34.21 23.20 -83.48
C LYS A 256 -35.27 24.22 -83.85
N GLN A 257 -35.69 25.08 -82.92
CA GLN A 257 -36.60 26.19 -83.19
C GLN A 257 -35.95 27.22 -84.12
N ILE A 258 -34.67 27.58 -83.90
CA ILE A 258 -33.90 28.46 -84.79
C ILE A 258 -33.82 27.87 -86.21
N LYS A 259 -33.49 26.57 -86.34
CA LYS A 259 -33.45 25.90 -87.65
C LYS A 259 -34.81 25.85 -88.35
N THR A 260 -35.90 25.66 -87.61
CA THR A 260 -37.27 25.65 -88.16
C THR A 260 -37.66 27.01 -88.72
N VAL A 261 -37.23 28.10 -88.07
CA VAL A 261 -37.42 29.47 -88.57
C VAL A 261 -36.55 29.74 -89.81
N THR A 262 -35.31 29.22 -89.85
CA THR A 262 -34.42 29.33 -91.03
C THR A 262 -34.93 28.53 -92.24
N ASP A 263 -35.44 27.31 -92.05
CA ASP A 263 -35.98 26.48 -93.13
C ASP A 263 -37.31 27.04 -93.68
N LEU A 264 -38.14 27.64 -92.81
CA LEU A 264 -39.36 28.35 -93.20
C LEU A 264 -39.05 29.59 -94.08
N ALA A 265 -37.98 30.33 -93.75
CA ALA A 265 -37.50 31.46 -94.54
C ALA A 265 -36.96 31.01 -95.92
N ASN A 266 -36.23 29.89 -95.99
CA ASN A 266 -35.67 29.37 -97.23
C ASN A 266 -36.71 28.69 -98.15
N SER A 267 -37.82 28.15 -97.63
CA SER A 267 -38.90 27.59 -98.48
C SER A 267 -39.76 28.65 -99.19
N LYS A 268 -39.61 29.92 -98.81
CA LYS A 268 -40.44 31.04 -99.30
C LYS A 268 -39.81 31.84 -100.43
N VAL A 269 -38.62 31.45 -100.94
CA VAL A 269 -37.99 32.13 -102.08
C VAL A 269 -37.37 31.15 -103.07
N SER A 270 -38.03 30.99 -104.22
CA SER A 270 -37.44 30.58 -105.51
C SER A 270 -38.00 31.51 -106.58
N ALA A 271 -37.14 32.29 -107.22
CA ALA A 271 -37.49 33.51 -107.95
C ALA A 271 -37.68 33.35 -109.48
N ASP A 272 -37.56 32.15 -110.05
CA ASP A 272 -37.43 32.01 -111.51
C ASP A 272 -38.64 31.41 -112.25
N TYR A 273 -39.71 30.99 -111.55
CA TYR A 273 -40.89 30.35 -112.18
C TYR A 273 -42.24 30.81 -111.66
N SER A 274 -42.29 31.94 -110.95
CA SER A 274 -43.54 32.49 -110.45
C SER A 274 -44.01 33.62 -111.35
N TYR A 275 -45.19 33.46 -111.94
CA TYR A 275 -46.07 34.61 -112.13
C TYR A 275 -46.23 35.27 -110.76
N SER A 276 -46.04 36.58 -110.67
CA SER A 276 -46.38 37.34 -109.47
C SER A 276 -47.85 37.06 -109.12
N LYS A 277 -48.20 37.16 -107.83
CA LYS A 277 -49.59 37.00 -107.40
C LYS A 277 -50.53 37.90 -108.23
N ALA A 278 -50.09 39.11 -108.58
CA ALA A 278 -50.82 40.02 -109.45
C ALA A 278 -51.08 39.47 -110.87
N GLU A 279 -50.13 38.73 -111.47
CA GLU A 279 -50.28 38.14 -112.80
C GLU A 279 -51.17 36.88 -112.78
N LEU A 280 -51.06 36.07 -111.73
CA LEU A 280 -51.92 34.91 -111.51
C LEU A 280 -53.37 35.33 -111.28
N ASP A 281 -53.58 36.35 -110.44
CA ASP A 281 -54.92 36.88 -110.16
C ASP A 281 -55.55 37.48 -111.44
N LYS A 282 -54.75 38.13 -112.30
CA LYS A 282 -55.22 38.69 -113.58
C LYS A 282 -55.62 37.61 -114.59
N LYS A 283 -54.87 36.52 -114.67
CA LYS A 283 -55.18 35.39 -115.56
C LYS A 283 -56.36 34.55 -115.05
N LEU A 284 -56.51 34.40 -113.73
CA LEU A 284 -57.60 33.63 -113.13
C LEU A 284 -58.93 34.39 -113.16
N LEU A 285 -58.92 35.72 -113.01
CA LEU A 285 -60.12 36.57 -113.12
C LEU A 285 -60.72 36.60 -114.53
N ALA A 286 -59.93 36.29 -115.55
CA ALA A 286 -60.37 36.22 -116.95
C ALA A 286 -61.11 34.90 -117.31
N VAL A 287 -61.14 33.93 -116.39
CA VAL A 287 -61.79 32.64 -116.58
C VAL A 287 -63.26 32.76 -116.20
N THR A 288 -64.16 32.49 -117.15
CA THR A 288 -65.61 32.48 -116.89
C THR A 288 -66.16 31.05 -116.92
N THR A 289 -67.17 30.79 -116.11
CA THR A 289 -67.93 29.53 -116.14
C THR A 289 -69.19 29.71 -116.97
N ASP A 290 -69.63 28.66 -117.64
CA ASP A 290 -70.93 28.64 -118.29
C ASP A 290 -72.07 28.53 -117.25
N THR A 291 -73.32 28.58 -117.71
CA THR A 291 -74.52 28.50 -116.85
C THR A 291 -74.67 27.18 -116.09
N SER A 292 -73.81 26.18 -116.35
CA SER A 292 -73.73 24.92 -115.61
C SER A 292 -72.55 24.90 -114.62
N GLY A 293 -71.87 26.04 -114.43
CA GLY A 293 -70.72 26.18 -113.54
C GLY A 293 -69.43 25.56 -114.09
N LYS A 294 -69.39 25.17 -115.37
CA LYS A 294 -68.24 24.50 -115.96
C LYS A 294 -67.33 25.53 -116.64
N VAL A 295 -66.05 25.48 -116.32
CA VAL A 295 -65.06 26.37 -116.93
C VAL A 295 -64.88 25.99 -118.40
N ASN A 296 -64.90 26.98 -119.29
CA ASN A 296 -64.74 26.76 -120.72
C ASN A 296 -63.34 26.18 -121.02
N ALA A 297 -63.31 24.93 -121.49
CA ALA A 297 -62.07 24.21 -121.79
C ALA A 297 -61.18 24.93 -122.83
N ASN A 298 -61.74 25.77 -123.70
CA ASN A 298 -60.97 26.53 -124.69
C ASN A 298 -60.25 27.73 -124.07
N GLN A 299 -60.81 28.34 -123.01
CA GLN A 299 -60.09 29.37 -122.24
C GLN A 299 -58.90 28.77 -121.50
N VAL A 300 -59.05 27.55 -120.98
CA VAL A 300 -57.97 26.80 -120.32
C VAL A 300 -56.90 26.35 -121.34
N ALA A 301 -57.28 25.97 -122.54
CA ALA A 301 -56.35 25.60 -123.61
C ALA A 301 -55.53 26.80 -124.15
N SER A 302 -56.11 27.99 -124.30
CA SER A 302 -55.38 29.21 -124.69
C SER A 302 -54.44 29.75 -123.60
N MET A 303 -54.63 29.35 -122.35
CA MET A 303 -53.67 29.62 -121.27
C MET A 303 -52.45 28.68 -121.29
N ILE A 304 -52.51 27.60 -122.09
CA ILE A 304 -51.51 26.52 -122.15
C ILE A 304 -50.86 26.40 -123.54
N ALA A 305 -51.45 26.99 -124.58
CA ALA A 305 -50.91 27.01 -125.94
C ALA A 305 -50.05 28.26 -126.22
N ASP A 306 -48.82 28.27 -125.71
CA ASP A 306 -47.69 28.87 -126.43
C ASP A 306 -46.68 27.76 -126.74
N LYS A 307 -46.46 27.55 -128.05
CA LYS A 307 -45.63 26.56 -128.78
C LYS A 307 -46.35 25.36 -129.45
N ALA A 308 -47.11 25.71 -130.49
CA ALA A 308 -47.18 25.12 -131.86
C ALA A 308 -47.73 23.70 -132.11
N ASP A 309 -48.84 23.62 -132.87
CA ASP A 309 -49.36 22.38 -133.49
C ASP A 309 -49.12 22.37 -135.02
N LYS A 310 -48.39 21.36 -135.48
CA LYS A 310 -47.79 21.20 -136.80
C LYS A 310 -48.80 20.86 -137.90
N THR A 311 -49.88 20.17 -137.58
CA THR A 311 -50.76 19.56 -138.59
C THR A 311 -51.70 20.58 -139.26
N TYR A 312 -52.05 21.66 -138.56
CA TYR A 312 -52.81 22.78 -139.13
C TYR A 312 -51.96 23.60 -140.13
N VAL A 313 -50.66 23.71 -139.87
CA VAL A 313 -49.73 24.48 -140.72
C VAL A 313 -49.44 23.76 -142.03
N ASP A 314 -49.23 22.43 -141.99
CA ASP A 314 -48.87 21.66 -143.18
C ASP A 314 -50.00 21.63 -144.24
N ASN A 315 -51.28 21.61 -143.84
CA ASN A 315 -52.42 21.57 -144.77
C ASN A 315 -52.69 22.92 -145.47
N GLN A 316 -52.37 24.05 -144.83
CA GLN A 316 -52.51 25.38 -145.45
C GLN A 316 -51.39 25.68 -146.45
N ILE A 317 -50.20 25.09 -146.25
CA ILE A 317 -49.04 25.29 -147.12
C ILE A 317 -49.21 24.57 -148.48
N ALA A 318 -49.85 23.39 -148.51
CA ALA A 318 -49.99 22.59 -149.73
C ALA A 318 -50.96 23.18 -150.78
N SER A 319 -51.89 24.07 -150.40
CA SER A 319 -52.85 24.71 -151.30
C SER A 319 -52.34 25.97 -152.02
N ILE A 320 -51.09 26.37 -151.78
CA ILE A 320 -50.50 27.60 -152.35
C ILE A 320 -49.80 27.28 -153.68
N ASP A 321 -50.32 27.78 -154.81
CA ASP A 321 -49.64 27.72 -156.11
C ASP A 321 -48.70 28.93 -156.31
N LEU A 322 -47.41 28.72 -155.99
CA LEU A 322 -46.38 29.76 -156.06
C LEU A 322 -45.92 30.07 -157.50
N GLY A 323 -46.37 29.33 -158.52
CA GLY A 323 -45.95 29.53 -159.92
C GLY A 323 -46.52 30.81 -160.55
N LYS A 324 -47.52 31.44 -159.91
CA LYS A 324 -48.08 32.74 -160.31
C LYS A 324 -47.38 33.93 -159.66
N ILE A 325 -46.42 33.69 -158.77
CA ILE A 325 -45.65 34.75 -158.09
C ILE A 325 -44.47 35.16 -158.97
N LYS A 326 -44.44 36.43 -159.35
CA LYS A 326 -43.30 37.06 -160.03
C LYS A 326 -42.45 37.78 -159.00
N PHE A 327 -41.14 37.53 -159.01
CA PHE A 327 -40.18 38.25 -158.18
C PHE A 327 -39.48 39.31 -159.02
N HIS A 328 -39.82 40.57 -158.75
CA HIS A 328 -39.11 41.74 -159.27
C HIS A 328 -38.04 42.15 -158.25
N LYS A 329 -36.76 42.19 -158.65
CA LYS A 329 -35.65 42.61 -157.78
C LYS A 329 -34.86 43.70 -158.48
N GLN A 330 -34.72 44.84 -157.80
CA GLN A 330 -33.66 45.78 -158.13
C GLN A 330 -32.39 45.27 -157.45
N TYR A 331 -31.33 45.10 -158.22
CA TYR A 331 -30.05 44.64 -157.73
C TYR A 331 -28.94 45.56 -158.23
N ILE A 332 -27.77 45.39 -157.65
CA ILE A 332 -26.57 46.07 -158.09
C ILE A 332 -25.81 45.08 -158.96
N ASP A 333 -25.54 45.43 -160.21
CA ASP A 333 -24.79 44.58 -161.12
C ASP A 333 -23.30 44.51 -160.73
N ALA A 334 -22.53 43.70 -161.45
CA ALA A 334 -21.09 43.53 -161.23
C ALA A 334 -20.27 44.83 -161.29
N ASN A 335 -20.85 45.93 -161.80
CA ASN A 335 -20.21 47.24 -161.93
C ASN A 335 -20.69 48.24 -160.88
N GLY A 336 -21.53 47.83 -159.92
CA GLY A 336 -22.00 48.73 -158.87
C GLY A 336 -23.20 49.59 -159.26
N GLN A 337 -23.85 49.34 -160.41
CA GLN A 337 -25.02 50.12 -160.86
C GLN A 337 -26.35 49.42 -160.57
N LYS A 338 -27.41 50.20 -160.34
CA LYS A 338 -28.76 49.68 -160.11
C LYS A 338 -29.36 49.16 -161.42
N ALA A 339 -29.66 47.86 -161.46
CA ALA A 339 -30.40 47.18 -162.52
C ALA A 339 -31.68 46.56 -161.94
N ASP A 340 -32.64 46.24 -162.81
CA ASP A 340 -33.93 45.66 -162.43
C ASP A 340 -34.28 44.46 -163.30
N GLY A 341 -34.77 43.38 -162.68
CA GLY A 341 -35.17 42.16 -163.36
C GLY A 341 -36.40 41.52 -162.73
N THR A 342 -37.14 40.73 -163.51
CA THR A 342 -38.30 39.96 -163.02
C THR A 342 -38.18 38.49 -163.40
N TRP A 343 -38.31 37.60 -162.42
CA TRP A 343 -38.22 36.15 -162.60
C TRP A 343 -39.48 35.45 -162.11
N ASN A 344 -39.86 34.39 -162.80
CA ASN A 344 -40.96 33.53 -162.37
C ASN A 344 -40.40 32.35 -161.57
N ALA A 345 -41.08 31.99 -160.50
CA ALA A 345 -40.78 30.77 -159.76
C ALA A 345 -41.18 29.54 -160.60
N THR A 346 -40.24 28.62 -160.82
CA THR A 346 -40.47 27.39 -161.58
C THR A 346 -40.63 26.22 -160.61
N LYS A 347 -41.72 25.44 -160.72
CA LYS A 347 -41.93 24.27 -159.86
C LYS A 347 -41.09 23.09 -160.33
N ASN A 348 -40.30 22.52 -159.43
CA ASN A 348 -39.52 21.31 -159.63
C ASN A 348 -40.38 20.05 -159.39
N LYS A 349 -39.91 18.91 -159.92
CA LYS A 349 -40.60 17.60 -159.80
C LYS A 349 -40.73 17.10 -158.35
N ASP A 350 -39.88 17.57 -157.45
CA ASP A 350 -39.92 17.23 -156.02
C ASP A 350 -40.90 18.10 -155.21
N GLY A 351 -41.62 19.02 -155.87
CA GLY A 351 -42.60 19.89 -155.26
C GLY A 351 -42.06 21.25 -154.78
N THR A 352 -40.75 21.48 -154.84
CA THR A 352 -40.14 22.78 -154.53
C THR A 352 -40.29 23.77 -155.69
N TYR A 353 -40.06 25.07 -155.45
CA TYR A 353 -39.99 26.08 -156.51
C TYR A 353 -38.61 26.73 -156.50
N THR A 354 -37.99 26.91 -157.67
CA THR A 354 -36.71 27.59 -157.83
C THR A 354 -36.87 28.90 -158.59
N ILE A 355 -36.12 29.90 -158.13
CA ILE A 355 -35.90 31.19 -158.80
C ILE A 355 -34.38 31.33 -158.87
N ASP A 356 -33.82 31.31 -160.08
CA ASP A 356 -32.38 31.40 -160.25
C ASP A 356 -31.92 32.86 -160.23
N LEU A 357 -31.14 33.22 -159.20
CA LEU A 357 -30.53 34.55 -159.00
C LEU A 357 -29.01 34.44 -158.81
N GLY A 358 -28.42 33.27 -159.09
CA GLY A 358 -27.09 32.89 -158.64
C GLY A 358 -25.92 33.71 -159.19
N GLN A 359 -26.15 34.52 -160.23
CA GLN A 359 -25.13 35.43 -160.78
C GLN A 359 -25.10 36.81 -160.08
N ASP A 360 -26.03 37.09 -159.15
CA ASP A 360 -26.33 38.46 -158.68
C ASP A 360 -26.30 38.67 -157.13
N ASP A 361 -25.56 37.85 -156.33
CA ASP A 361 -25.42 37.99 -154.86
C ASP A 361 -23.96 37.87 -154.34
N TRP A 362 -23.47 38.90 -153.66
CA TRP A 362 -22.06 39.17 -153.30
C TRP A 362 -21.65 38.69 -151.88
N THR A 363 -22.57 38.19 -151.06
CA THR A 363 -22.42 38.25 -149.58
C THR A 363 -21.88 37.01 -148.86
N ALA A 364 -21.66 35.87 -149.54
CA ALA A 364 -21.36 34.59 -148.85
C ALA A 364 -19.89 34.40 -148.40
N SER A 365 -18.93 35.17 -148.92
CA SER A 365 -17.49 34.88 -148.73
C SER A 365 -16.91 35.28 -147.36
N LYS A 366 -17.53 36.23 -146.62
CA LYS A 366 -16.92 36.82 -145.41
C LYS A 366 -17.26 36.17 -144.07
N LEU A 367 -18.23 35.25 -143.99
CA LEU A 367 -18.66 34.69 -142.69
C LEU A 367 -17.68 33.63 -142.13
N ALA A 368 -16.87 33.00 -142.99
CA ALA A 368 -15.91 31.98 -142.59
C ALA A 368 -14.71 32.55 -141.81
N ASP A 369 -14.32 33.80 -142.05
CA ASP A 369 -13.12 34.42 -141.47
C ASP A 369 -13.29 34.84 -140.00
N VAL A 370 -14.53 35.01 -139.52
CA VAL A 370 -14.82 35.48 -138.15
C VAL A 370 -14.69 34.36 -137.11
N LEU A 371 -14.89 33.09 -137.50
CA LEU A 371 -14.94 31.97 -136.55
C LEU A 371 -13.56 31.54 -136.00
N VAL A 372 -12.46 32.00 -136.61
CA VAL A 372 -11.08 31.58 -136.26
C VAL A 372 -10.45 32.43 -135.13
N GLN A 373 -11.11 33.48 -134.64
CA GLN A 373 -10.47 34.50 -133.76
C GLN A 373 -10.74 34.41 -132.23
N LEU A 374 -11.26 33.30 -131.67
CA LEU A 374 -11.56 33.21 -130.21
C LEU A 374 -10.43 32.53 -129.39
N PRO A 375 -9.78 33.17 -128.38
CA PRO A 375 -8.46 32.72 -127.90
C PRO A 375 -8.36 31.89 -126.61
N ASN A 376 -9.41 31.63 -125.81
CA ASN A 376 -9.22 31.03 -124.46
C ASN A 376 -10.17 29.88 -124.15
N LYS A 377 -9.65 28.65 -124.14
CA LYS A 377 -10.28 27.49 -123.46
C LYS A 377 -9.36 27.07 -122.30
N ALA A 378 -9.89 27.01 -121.07
CA ALA A 378 -9.10 26.64 -119.89
C ALA A 378 -8.67 25.16 -119.94
N ASP A 379 -7.38 24.90 -119.72
CA ASP A 379 -6.78 23.55 -119.66
C ASP A 379 -6.71 23.02 -118.22
N THR A 380 -6.94 21.72 -118.06
CA THR A 380 -6.98 20.91 -116.82
C THR A 380 -5.73 21.09 -115.94
N SER A 381 -4.57 21.36 -116.55
CA SER A 381 -3.30 21.60 -115.86
C SER A 381 -3.35 22.84 -114.94
N THR A 382 -4.07 23.88 -115.35
CA THR A 382 -4.17 25.16 -114.62
C THR A 382 -5.06 25.02 -113.38
N VAL A 383 -6.14 24.25 -113.49
CA VAL A 383 -7.06 23.99 -112.37
C VAL A 383 -6.39 23.14 -111.28
N ASN A 384 -5.59 22.14 -111.67
CA ASN A 384 -4.87 21.29 -110.72
C ASN A 384 -3.77 22.05 -109.95
N ALA A 385 -3.09 23.00 -110.59
CA ALA A 385 -2.10 23.85 -109.92
C ALA A 385 -2.75 24.74 -108.83
N GLN A 386 -3.92 25.33 -109.13
CA GLN A 386 -4.67 26.13 -108.16
C GLN A 386 -5.16 25.31 -106.96
N ILE A 387 -5.56 24.05 -107.17
CA ILE A 387 -5.94 23.13 -106.09
C ILE A 387 -4.74 22.76 -105.21
N ALA A 388 -3.56 22.55 -105.81
CA ALA A 388 -2.33 22.24 -105.08
C ALA A 388 -1.87 23.43 -104.21
N ASP A 389 -1.91 24.64 -104.75
CA ASP A 389 -1.60 25.86 -104.00
C ASP A 389 -2.57 26.05 -102.83
N ALA A 390 -3.88 25.87 -103.04
CA ALA A 390 -4.87 25.94 -101.97
C ALA A 390 -4.60 24.92 -100.85
N LYS A 391 -4.21 23.67 -101.19
CA LYS A 391 -3.83 22.65 -100.19
C LYS A 391 -2.58 23.05 -99.40
N ASN A 392 -1.56 23.56 -100.08
CA ASN A 392 -0.31 23.99 -99.45
C ASN A 392 -0.53 25.18 -98.52
N THR A 393 -1.35 26.16 -98.93
CA THR A 393 -1.73 27.30 -98.09
C THR A 393 -2.52 26.85 -96.85
N ILE A 394 -3.49 25.95 -97.01
CA ILE A 394 -4.26 25.40 -95.88
C ILE A 394 -3.33 24.67 -94.91
N LYS A 395 -2.42 23.83 -95.41
CA LYS A 395 -1.48 23.09 -94.56
C LYS A 395 -0.55 24.03 -93.78
N SER A 396 0.00 25.05 -94.44
CA SER A 396 0.85 26.06 -93.80
C SER A 396 0.10 26.79 -92.66
N ASN A 397 -1.16 27.18 -92.90
CA ASN A 397 -1.97 27.83 -91.89
C ASN A 397 -2.28 26.92 -90.68
N VAL A 398 -2.53 25.62 -90.92
CA VAL A 398 -2.74 24.64 -89.84
C VAL A 398 -1.47 24.40 -89.03
N ASP A 399 -0.31 24.27 -89.68
CA ASP A 399 0.98 24.08 -89.01
C ASP A 399 1.34 25.32 -88.16
N ASN A 400 1.09 26.54 -88.67
CA ASN A 400 1.27 27.78 -87.92
C ASN A 400 0.33 27.85 -86.72
N LEU A 401 -0.95 27.53 -86.90
CA LEU A 401 -1.92 27.50 -85.80
C LEU A 401 -1.54 26.48 -84.72
N HIS A 402 -1.03 25.31 -85.12
CA HIS A 402 -0.53 24.30 -84.19
C HIS A 402 0.67 24.81 -83.39
N ASN A 403 1.63 25.45 -84.05
CA ASN A 403 2.79 26.03 -83.38
C ASN A 403 2.38 27.18 -82.44
N ASP A 404 1.47 28.06 -82.85
CA ASP A 404 0.97 29.16 -82.01
C ASP A 404 0.21 28.64 -80.79
N LEU A 405 -0.66 27.64 -80.96
CA LEU A 405 -1.34 26.99 -79.85
C LEU A 405 -0.35 26.28 -78.91
N GLN A 406 0.64 25.57 -79.45
CA GLN A 406 1.66 24.90 -78.63
C GLN A 406 2.52 25.91 -77.85
N ASN A 407 2.87 27.04 -78.48
CA ASN A 407 3.57 28.13 -77.81
C ASN A 407 2.72 28.78 -76.71
N GLN A 408 1.43 28.99 -76.95
CA GLN A 408 0.50 29.49 -75.93
C GLN A 408 0.33 28.49 -74.78
N ILE A 409 0.22 27.20 -75.06
CA ILE A 409 0.16 26.13 -74.05
C ILE A 409 1.44 26.15 -73.22
N ASN A 410 2.61 26.15 -73.85
CA ASN A 410 3.90 26.16 -73.15
C ASN A 410 4.12 27.44 -72.32
N ALA A 411 3.59 28.59 -72.77
CA ALA A 411 3.64 29.84 -72.03
C ALA A 411 2.70 29.83 -70.81
N ASN A 412 1.51 29.25 -70.95
CA ASN A 412 0.51 29.14 -69.89
C ASN A 412 0.78 27.98 -68.91
N ASP A 413 1.63 27.02 -69.27
CA ASP A 413 2.04 25.90 -68.43
C ASP A 413 3.12 26.26 -67.40
N LYS A 414 3.48 27.54 -67.28
CA LYS A 414 4.46 28.01 -66.30
C LYS A 414 3.80 28.52 -65.03
N GLY A 415 4.20 27.96 -63.88
CA GLY A 415 3.81 28.44 -62.56
C GLY A 415 5.01 28.91 -61.74
N THR A 416 4.73 29.67 -60.69
CA THR A 416 5.73 30.01 -59.66
C THR A 416 5.85 28.83 -58.69
N ILE A 417 7.03 28.24 -58.61
CA ILE A 417 7.35 27.13 -57.72
C ILE A 417 8.30 27.62 -56.65
N THR A 418 8.02 27.34 -55.38
CA THR A 418 8.95 27.63 -54.29
C THR A 418 9.96 26.48 -54.19
N THR A 419 11.22 26.76 -54.53
CA THR A 419 12.31 25.77 -54.56
C THR A 419 13.17 25.79 -53.30
N GLY A 420 13.12 26.88 -52.54
CA GLY A 420 13.76 26.99 -51.23
C GLY A 420 13.02 27.95 -50.31
N TYR A 421 13.25 27.82 -49.01
CA TYR A 421 12.71 28.75 -48.01
C TYR A 421 13.74 29.01 -46.92
N ASP A 422 14.13 30.27 -46.75
CA ASP A 422 15.00 30.67 -45.65
C ASP A 422 14.16 30.95 -44.40
N TRP A 423 14.19 30.00 -43.47
CA TRP A 423 13.44 30.04 -42.22
C TRP A 423 13.92 31.10 -41.22
N ASN A 424 15.09 31.70 -41.41
CA ASN A 424 15.57 32.77 -40.52
C ASN A 424 15.09 34.16 -40.96
N THR A 425 14.88 34.36 -42.26
CA THR A 425 14.41 35.63 -42.83
C THR A 425 12.96 35.60 -43.28
N GLY A 426 12.34 34.41 -43.32
CA GLY A 426 10.95 34.21 -43.78
C GLY A 426 10.79 34.35 -45.30
N THR A 427 11.89 34.26 -46.05
CA THR A 427 11.93 34.60 -47.48
C THR A 427 11.89 33.33 -48.35
N PRO A 428 10.87 33.14 -49.20
CA PRO A 428 10.85 32.06 -50.17
C PRO A 428 11.77 32.36 -51.36
N THR A 429 12.44 31.33 -51.87
CA THR A 429 13.11 31.35 -53.17
C THR A 429 12.17 30.75 -54.20
N ASN A 430 11.84 31.52 -55.22
CA ASN A 430 10.84 31.16 -56.22
C ASN A 430 11.48 31.07 -57.61
N GLU A 431 11.08 30.06 -58.37
CA GLU A 431 11.47 29.89 -59.77
C GLU A 431 10.23 29.66 -60.64
N SER A 432 10.31 30.05 -61.92
CA SER A 432 9.27 29.74 -62.90
C SER A 432 9.59 28.41 -63.59
N ARG A 433 8.72 27.41 -63.42
CA ARG A 433 8.88 26.06 -64.00
C ARG A 433 7.57 25.58 -64.63
N SER A 434 7.67 24.56 -65.50
CA SER A 434 6.50 23.87 -66.05
C SER A 434 5.74 23.12 -64.96
N LEU A 435 4.41 23.23 -64.96
CA LEU A 435 3.52 22.61 -63.97
C LEU A 435 3.27 21.12 -64.20
N GLN A 436 3.55 20.60 -65.41
CA GLN A 436 3.22 19.22 -65.77
C GLN A 436 3.95 18.15 -64.94
N ASN A 437 5.11 18.48 -64.34
CA ASN A 437 5.92 17.55 -63.55
C ASN A 437 6.53 18.19 -62.28
N ALA A 438 5.99 19.31 -61.81
CA ALA A 438 6.53 20.05 -60.66
C ALA A 438 5.51 20.17 -59.53
N TRP A 439 5.96 19.99 -58.29
CA TRP A 439 5.16 20.28 -57.11
C TRP A 439 5.21 21.79 -56.84
N ILE A 440 4.10 22.39 -56.40
CA ILE A 440 4.00 23.85 -56.14
C ILE A 440 5.04 24.31 -55.09
N VAL A 441 5.40 23.41 -54.18
CA VAL A 441 6.51 23.54 -53.23
C VAL A 441 7.43 22.35 -53.43
N ASP A 442 8.70 22.61 -53.67
CA ASP A 442 9.70 21.57 -53.93
C ASP A 442 10.00 20.75 -52.67
N GLN A 443 10.41 19.49 -52.87
CA GLN A 443 10.76 18.56 -51.80
C GLN A 443 11.86 19.12 -50.91
N ALA A 444 12.87 19.79 -51.47
CA ALA A 444 13.95 20.41 -50.69
C ALA A 444 13.44 21.49 -49.70
N THR A 445 12.34 22.18 -50.04
CA THR A 445 11.72 23.16 -49.14
C THR A 445 11.00 22.47 -47.97
N LEU A 446 10.37 21.32 -48.23
CA LEU A 446 9.73 20.49 -47.21
C LEU A 446 10.76 19.79 -46.32
N GLU A 447 11.88 19.32 -46.87
CA GLU A 447 13.01 18.75 -46.11
C GLU A 447 13.57 19.75 -45.10
N GLY A 448 13.78 21.01 -45.49
CA GLY A 448 14.20 22.05 -44.55
C GLY A 448 13.20 22.32 -43.42
N ALA A 449 11.89 22.15 -43.67
CA ALA A 449 10.86 22.24 -42.63
C ALA A 449 10.94 21.06 -41.65
N VAL A 450 11.11 19.85 -42.17
CA VAL A 450 11.26 18.61 -41.38
C VAL A 450 12.52 18.67 -40.51
N ASP A 451 13.64 19.10 -41.08
CA ASP A 451 14.91 19.26 -40.34
C ASP A 451 14.78 20.30 -39.22
N ARG A 452 14.05 21.40 -39.46
CA ARG A 452 13.79 22.40 -38.41
C ARG A 452 12.85 21.87 -37.33
N MET A 453 11.78 21.15 -37.69
CA MET A 453 10.91 20.48 -36.71
C MET A 453 11.70 19.47 -35.87
N ASN A 454 12.56 18.68 -36.49
CA ASN A 454 13.44 17.73 -35.81
C ASN A 454 14.47 18.44 -34.92
N SER A 455 15.03 19.56 -35.36
CA SER A 455 15.94 20.39 -34.58
C SER A 455 15.23 21.03 -33.38
N ILE A 456 14.01 21.57 -33.56
CA ILE A 456 13.18 22.12 -32.48
C ILE A 456 12.80 21.02 -31.49
N ASN A 457 12.39 19.84 -31.96
CA ASN A 457 12.07 18.70 -31.10
C ASN A 457 13.31 18.23 -30.31
N SER A 458 14.47 18.16 -30.97
CA SER A 458 15.75 17.80 -30.33
C SER A 458 16.21 18.86 -29.33
N ASN A 459 16.00 20.15 -29.62
CA ASN A 459 16.35 21.26 -28.74
C ASN A 459 15.37 21.37 -27.56
N ALA A 460 14.07 21.17 -27.77
CA ALA A 460 13.08 21.09 -26.71
C ALA A 460 13.38 19.92 -25.74
N ASN A 461 13.77 18.76 -26.27
CA ASN A 461 14.14 17.60 -25.47
C ASN A 461 15.57 17.70 -24.87
N GLY A 462 16.45 18.53 -25.44
CA GLY A 462 17.85 18.71 -25.01
C GLY A 462 18.11 19.93 -24.10
N ARG A 463 17.08 20.72 -23.78
CA ARG A 463 17.22 21.97 -22.97
C ARG A 463 17.14 21.78 -21.46
N LEU A 464 17.11 20.56 -20.95
CA LEU A 464 17.55 20.33 -19.58
C LEU A 464 19.08 20.41 -19.59
N SER A 465 19.59 21.59 -19.23
CA SER A 465 21.04 21.81 -19.05
C SER A 465 21.62 20.72 -18.15
N LEU A 466 22.76 20.14 -18.53
CA LEU A 466 23.48 19.14 -17.73
C LEU A 466 23.92 19.69 -16.37
N GLY A 467 24.05 21.01 -16.25
CA GLY A 467 24.06 21.69 -14.96
C GLY A 467 22.66 22.18 -14.64
N GLY A 468 22.10 21.82 -13.47
CA GLY A 468 20.82 22.36 -13.02
C GLY A 468 20.82 23.89 -13.14
N GLY A 469 19.76 24.46 -13.72
CA GLY A 469 19.65 25.91 -13.90
C GLY A 469 19.59 26.64 -12.56
N ASP A 470 19.98 27.92 -12.55
CA ASP A 470 19.85 28.77 -11.37
C ASP A 470 18.36 28.97 -11.04
N MET A 471 17.96 28.63 -9.82
CA MET A 471 16.64 28.97 -9.29
C MET A 471 16.66 30.42 -8.78
N ASN A 472 15.68 31.23 -9.21
CA ASN A 472 15.51 32.59 -8.69
C ASN A 472 15.28 32.56 -7.17
N LEU A 473 15.68 33.63 -6.47
CA LEU A 473 15.45 33.80 -5.03
C LEU A 473 13.96 33.54 -4.68
N ARG A 474 13.69 32.68 -3.68
CA ARG A 474 12.35 32.21 -3.23
C ARG A 474 11.61 31.26 -4.19
N SER A 475 12.24 30.71 -5.22
CA SER A 475 11.62 29.67 -6.04
C SER A 475 11.31 28.43 -5.19
N THR A 476 10.16 27.79 -5.44
CA THR A 476 9.73 26.56 -4.77
C THR A 476 9.46 25.48 -5.81
N ILE A 477 9.84 24.24 -5.50
CA ILE A 477 9.44 23.05 -6.26
C ILE A 477 8.31 22.40 -5.44
N SER A 478 7.10 22.34 -6.00
CA SER A 478 5.93 21.81 -5.32
C SER A 478 5.56 20.44 -5.87
N TRP A 479 5.43 19.47 -4.96
CA TRP A 479 4.95 18.12 -5.21
C TRP A 479 3.62 18.00 -4.47
N THR A 480 2.51 17.89 -5.20
CA THR A 480 1.18 17.81 -4.60
C THR A 480 0.75 16.35 -4.45
N GLY A 481 0.51 15.93 -3.21
CA GLY A 481 0.03 14.59 -2.86
C GLY A 481 -1.44 14.34 -3.17
N GLY A 482 -1.86 13.08 -2.99
CA GLY A 482 -3.27 12.68 -3.03
C GLY A 482 -4.04 13.09 -1.77
N ASP A 483 -5.30 12.65 -1.68
CA ASP A 483 -6.16 12.88 -0.51
C ASP A 483 -5.61 12.21 0.78
N ILE A 484 -6.13 12.60 1.95
CA ILE A 484 -5.64 12.19 3.29
C ILE A 484 -5.57 10.66 3.52
N ASP A 485 -6.33 9.88 2.75
CA ASP A 485 -6.40 8.41 2.84
C ASP A 485 -5.66 7.70 1.69
N ALA A 486 -5.06 8.44 0.77
CA ALA A 486 -4.63 7.88 -0.51
C ALA A 486 -3.42 6.93 -0.37
N LYS A 487 -2.68 6.97 0.76
CA LYS A 487 -1.51 6.13 1.08
C LYS A 487 -0.64 5.86 -0.15
N THR A 488 -0.39 6.91 -0.93
CA THR A 488 0.14 6.81 -2.28
C THR A 488 1.62 6.44 -2.31
N GLY A 489 2.27 6.34 -1.14
CA GLY A 489 3.71 6.15 -1.01
C GLY A 489 4.47 7.39 -1.44
N ASN A 490 5.50 7.20 -2.26
CA ASN A 490 6.46 8.24 -2.64
C ASN A 490 5.81 9.36 -3.49
N LEU A 491 5.60 10.53 -2.89
CA LEU A 491 5.10 11.77 -3.48
C LEU A 491 6.19 12.56 -4.19
N GLY A 492 6.82 11.87 -5.13
CA GLY A 492 7.93 12.36 -5.93
C GLY A 492 9.06 13.02 -5.14
N GLY A 493 10.05 13.52 -5.86
CA GLY A 493 11.26 14.07 -5.28
C GLY A 493 12.45 14.02 -6.23
N LEU A 494 13.65 13.95 -5.66
CA LEU A 494 14.88 13.86 -6.43
C LEU A 494 15.35 12.40 -6.46
N HIS A 495 15.72 11.91 -7.64
CA HIS A 495 16.26 10.57 -7.85
C HIS A 495 17.61 10.67 -8.56
N TRP A 496 18.61 9.98 -8.02
CA TRP A 496 19.94 9.86 -8.58
C TRP A 496 20.22 8.40 -8.89
N SER A 497 20.68 8.13 -10.11
CA SER A 497 21.18 6.83 -10.54
C SER A 497 22.68 6.92 -10.83
N GLY A 498 23.46 6.20 -10.04
CA GLY A 498 24.87 5.94 -10.28
C GLY A 498 25.07 4.73 -11.21
N GLY A 499 26.32 4.33 -11.38
CA GLY A 499 26.66 3.14 -12.19
C GLY A 499 26.20 1.82 -11.58
N THR A 500 26.18 1.76 -10.24
CA THR A 500 25.79 0.58 -9.44
C THR A 500 24.66 0.87 -8.47
N ASP A 501 24.54 2.13 -8.02
CA ASP A 501 23.72 2.50 -6.87
C ASP A 501 22.64 3.51 -7.24
N THR A 502 21.60 3.59 -6.43
CA THR A 502 20.57 4.63 -6.53
C THR A 502 20.36 5.31 -5.19
N ALA A 503 20.05 6.61 -5.22
CA ALA A 503 19.63 7.35 -4.03
C ALA A 503 18.44 8.24 -4.38
N SER A 504 17.50 8.42 -3.46
CA SER A 504 16.31 9.25 -3.67
C SER A 504 15.96 10.06 -2.43
N ILE A 505 15.37 11.24 -2.62
CA ILE A 505 14.73 12.03 -1.57
C ILE A 505 13.29 12.26 -1.99
N TYR A 506 12.30 11.85 -1.21
CA TYR A 506 10.89 11.97 -1.56
C TYR A 506 10.00 12.23 -0.33
N GLY A 507 8.82 12.81 -0.56
CA GLY A 507 7.76 12.80 0.45
C GLY A 507 7.14 11.41 0.53
N ASP A 508 6.97 10.83 1.70
CA ASP A 508 6.35 9.52 1.91
C ASP A 508 5.05 9.67 2.71
N GLN A 509 3.93 9.27 2.08
CA GLN A 509 2.62 9.19 2.74
C GLN A 509 2.30 7.74 3.08
N ASN A 510 2.79 7.28 4.24
CA ASN A 510 2.66 5.89 4.65
C ASN A 510 1.47 5.60 5.59
N ASN A 511 0.79 6.63 6.13
CA ASN A 511 -0.42 6.56 6.97
C ASN A 511 -1.31 7.83 6.80
N ASN A 512 -2.36 7.95 7.62
CA ASN A 512 -3.24 9.11 7.60
C ASN A 512 -2.56 10.32 8.26
N ASP A 513 -2.55 11.46 7.58
CA ASP A 513 -1.97 12.73 8.06
C ASP A 513 -0.47 12.67 8.42
N ASN A 514 0.29 11.82 7.73
CA ASN A 514 1.74 11.86 7.81
C ASN A 514 2.37 12.03 6.42
N LEU A 515 3.11 13.12 6.28
CA LEU A 515 4.02 13.31 5.17
C LEU A 515 5.42 13.31 5.75
N ASP A 516 6.10 12.17 5.64
CA ASP A 516 7.49 12.04 6.05
C ASP A 516 8.39 12.51 4.90
N LEU A 517 9.51 13.17 5.20
CA LEU A 517 10.56 13.39 4.21
C LEU A 517 11.54 12.21 4.28
N ALA A 518 11.47 11.31 3.30
CA ALA A 518 12.29 10.12 3.24
C ALA A 518 13.59 10.39 2.47
N PHE A 519 14.69 9.88 3.02
CA PHE A 519 15.99 9.78 2.35
C PHE A 519 16.28 8.29 2.14
N ASP A 520 16.17 7.84 0.89
CA ASP A 520 16.38 6.46 0.49
C ASP A 520 17.78 6.31 -0.10
N LEU A 521 18.60 5.51 0.57
CA LEU A 521 20.02 5.33 0.24
C LEU A 521 20.26 4.06 -0.62
N GLY A 522 19.23 3.33 -1.05
CA GLY A 522 19.41 2.12 -1.86
C GLY A 522 19.67 0.84 -1.06
N ASP A 523 20.11 -0.22 -1.73
CA ASP A 523 19.92 -1.62 -1.30
C ASP A 523 21.16 -2.31 -0.70
N ASP A 524 22.38 -1.84 -0.98
CA ASP A 524 23.61 -2.54 -0.59
C ASP A 524 24.39 -1.88 0.57
N SER A 525 23.81 -0.84 1.18
CA SER A 525 24.42 -0.08 2.28
C SER A 525 25.70 0.69 1.92
N SER A 526 26.06 0.81 0.64
CA SER A 526 27.25 1.54 0.18
C SER A 526 27.09 3.06 0.19
N ASN A 527 25.85 3.55 0.25
CA ASN A 527 25.51 4.96 0.27
C ASN A 527 25.32 5.51 1.70
N HIS A 528 25.60 6.80 1.87
CA HIS A 528 25.36 7.55 3.11
C HIS A 528 25.11 9.03 2.85
N PHE A 529 24.44 9.70 3.78
CA PHE A 529 24.28 11.14 3.76
C PHE A 529 25.54 11.81 4.32
N SER A 530 26.28 12.54 3.50
CA SER A 530 27.59 13.10 3.82
C SER A 530 27.51 14.61 4.10
N PHE A 531 27.83 15.03 5.33
CA PHE A 531 28.05 16.45 5.66
C PHE A 531 29.49 16.80 5.35
N ARG A 532 29.71 17.76 4.44
CA ARG A 532 31.05 18.13 3.95
C ARG A 532 31.40 19.58 4.22
N ASN A 533 32.66 19.82 4.57
CA ASN A 533 33.26 21.15 4.61
C ASN A 533 34.38 21.22 3.56
N ASN A 534 34.23 22.09 2.56
CA ASN A 534 35.15 22.22 1.42
C ASN A 534 35.49 20.88 0.72
N GLY A 535 34.48 20.01 0.55
CA GLY A 535 34.60 18.73 -0.13
C GLY A 535 35.03 17.54 0.75
N SER A 536 35.59 17.80 1.94
CA SER A 536 35.93 16.78 2.94
C SER A 536 34.73 16.46 3.83
N GLU A 537 34.48 15.18 4.06
CA GLU A 537 33.44 14.73 4.99
C GLU A 537 33.82 15.03 6.46
N VAL A 538 32.90 15.63 7.20
CA VAL A 538 33.05 15.98 8.63
C VAL A 538 32.05 15.25 9.53
N ALA A 539 30.96 14.75 8.95
CA ALA A 539 29.98 13.88 9.60
C ALA A 539 29.19 13.13 8.52
N ALA A 540 28.57 12.02 8.89
CA ALA A 540 27.71 11.25 8.00
C ALA A 540 26.53 10.64 8.76
N ILE A 541 25.44 10.36 8.04
CA ILE A 541 24.39 9.43 8.45
C ILE A 541 24.47 8.22 7.51
N TYR A 542 24.87 7.07 8.05
CA TYR A 542 24.98 5.83 7.28
C TYR A 542 23.63 5.15 7.06
N SER A 543 23.57 4.23 6.11
CA SER A 543 22.38 3.40 5.78
C SER A 543 21.77 2.67 6.97
N ASN A 544 22.54 2.38 8.02
CA ASN A 544 22.07 1.78 9.27
C ASN A 544 21.55 2.81 10.32
N GLY A 545 21.46 4.09 9.96
CA GLY A 545 21.03 5.18 10.84
C GLY A 545 22.11 5.73 11.77
N HIS A 546 23.35 5.24 11.71
CA HIS A 546 24.44 5.72 12.56
C HIS A 546 24.89 7.13 12.14
N PHE A 547 24.97 8.05 13.11
CA PHE A 547 25.54 9.39 12.93
C PHE A 547 26.99 9.45 13.44
N SER A 548 27.94 9.93 12.62
CA SER A 548 29.36 10.00 12.99
C SER A 548 29.85 11.37 13.49
N GLY A 549 29.00 12.39 13.51
CA GLY A 549 29.38 13.75 13.90
C GLY A 549 29.22 14.05 15.39
N THR A 550 29.49 15.31 15.76
CA THR A 550 29.21 15.84 17.11
C THR A 550 27.76 16.29 17.20
N VAL A 551 27.08 15.92 18.29
CA VAL A 551 25.71 16.35 18.60
C VAL A 551 25.73 17.44 19.67
N ASP A 552 25.11 18.58 19.41
CA ASP A 552 24.81 19.58 20.44
C ASP A 552 23.50 19.24 21.15
N TRP A 553 23.62 18.49 22.25
CA TRP A 553 22.48 18.05 23.04
C TRP A 553 21.66 19.19 23.66
N SER A 554 22.19 20.41 23.72
CA SER A 554 21.46 21.58 24.27
C SER A 554 20.23 21.91 23.42
N ASN A 555 20.29 21.63 22.12
CA ASN A 555 19.26 21.91 21.13
C ASN A 555 18.46 20.65 20.72
N VAL A 556 18.60 19.54 21.46
CA VAL A 556 17.87 18.29 21.21
C VAL A 556 16.88 18.03 22.35
N SER A 557 15.59 17.94 22.02
CA SER A 557 14.54 17.52 22.96
C SER A 557 14.60 16.01 23.19
N GLY A 558 14.26 15.56 24.40
CA GLY A 558 14.29 14.13 24.75
C GLY A 558 15.70 13.51 24.77
N ARG A 559 16.75 14.33 24.91
CA ARG A 559 18.12 13.85 25.07
C ARG A 559 18.23 12.89 26.27
N PRO A 560 19.16 11.92 26.23
CA PRO A 560 19.48 11.11 27.39
C PRO A 560 19.91 11.98 28.58
N ASP A 561 19.52 11.59 29.80
CA ASP A 561 20.08 12.16 31.02
C ASP A 561 21.56 11.75 31.11
N VAL A 562 22.42 12.61 30.58
CA VAL A 562 23.87 12.46 30.71
C VAL A 562 24.25 12.94 32.11
N ALA A 563 24.74 12.02 32.95
CA ALA A 563 25.24 12.34 34.28
C ALA A 563 26.25 13.48 34.18
N THR A 564 25.98 14.58 34.88
CA THR A 564 26.88 15.71 34.91
C THR A 564 28.13 15.35 35.71
N HIS A 565 29.21 16.11 35.52
CA HIS A 565 30.40 15.98 36.38
C HIS A 565 30.06 16.11 37.88
N ALA A 566 29.00 16.86 38.21
CA ALA A 566 28.52 17.00 39.58
C ALA A 566 27.83 15.72 40.09
N ASP A 567 27.03 15.05 39.26
CA ASP A 567 26.35 13.80 39.64
C ASP A 567 27.36 12.69 39.95
N VAL A 568 28.43 12.59 39.14
CA VAL A 568 29.52 11.64 39.37
C VAL A 568 30.30 11.96 40.65
N ASN A 569 30.60 13.24 40.88
CA ASN A 569 31.32 13.66 42.09
C ASN A 569 30.51 13.41 43.37
N ASN A 570 29.21 13.71 43.36
CA ASN A 570 28.33 13.49 44.51
C ASN A 570 28.23 11.99 44.89
N ALA A 571 28.20 11.09 43.89
CA ALA A 571 28.20 9.65 44.12
C ALA A 571 29.54 9.15 44.69
N ILE A 572 30.65 9.73 44.24
CA ILE A 572 32.01 9.39 44.68
C ILE A 572 32.30 9.93 46.09
N ASP A 573 31.81 11.12 46.44
CA ASP A 573 32.07 11.76 47.74
C ASP A 573 31.48 10.98 48.92
N SER A 574 30.35 10.30 48.71
CA SER A 574 29.72 9.42 49.69
C SER A 574 30.59 8.19 50.05
N ILE A 575 31.52 7.81 49.17
CA ILE A 575 32.43 6.66 49.35
C ILE A 575 33.81 7.12 49.84
N ARG A 576 34.25 8.34 49.45
CA ARG A 576 35.61 8.82 49.71
C ARG A 576 35.83 9.39 51.11
N TYR A 577 34.77 9.72 51.85
CA TYR A 577 34.85 10.26 53.20
C TYR A 577 34.19 9.34 54.24
N ALA A 578 34.99 8.44 54.83
CA ALA A 578 34.71 7.90 56.16
C ALA A 578 34.42 9.06 57.15
N PRO A 579 33.56 8.88 58.17
CA PRO A 579 33.03 10.00 58.97
C PRO A 579 34.17 10.86 59.52
N GLN A 580 34.28 12.08 58.99
CA GLN A 580 35.22 13.08 59.44
C GLN A 580 34.99 13.40 60.92
N GLU A 581 36.05 13.80 61.64
CA GLU A 581 35.98 14.23 63.03
C GLU A 581 34.88 15.30 63.17
N ARG A 582 33.83 15.00 63.97
CA ARG A 582 32.74 15.95 64.20
C ARG A 582 33.21 17.19 64.95
N ARG A 583 34.05 16.97 65.97
CA ARG A 583 34.79 18.01 66.71
C ARG A 583 35.82 17.38 67.63
N SER A 584 36.78 18.20 68.07
CA SER A 584 37.67 17.86 69.17
C SER A 584 36.96 18.09 70.52
N LEU A 585 37.21 17.21 71.47
CA LEU A 585 36.72 17.25 72.85
C LEU A 585 37.88 17.58 73.79
N GLY A 586 37.61 18.38 74.82
CA GLY A 586 38.54 18.78 75.86
C GLY A 586 38.04 18.41 77.26
N GLY A 587 38.82 18.73 78.30
CA GLY A 587 38.56 18.27 79.67
C GLY A 587 37.23 18.74 80.30
N ASP A 588 36.57 19.73 79.70
CA ASP A 588 35.24 20.17 80.12
C ASP A 588 34.09 19.36 79.54
N ASP A 589 34.33 18.67 78.42
CA ASP A 589 33.36 17.77 77.79
C ASP A 589 33.05 16.57 78.68
N ASP A 590 31.82 16.07 78.57
CA ASP A 590 31.32 14.94 79.35
C ASP A 590 30.81 13.85 78.41
N ALA A 591 31.46 12.68 78.45
CA ALA A 591 31.10 11.54 77.61
C ALA A 591 29.63 11.14 77.75
N ASN A 592 28.98 11.36 78.89
CA ASN A 592 27.55 11.04 79.08
C ASN A 592 26.61 11.93 78.24
N ASN A 593 27.09 13.12 77.85
CA ASN A 593 26.34 14.10 77.06
C ASN A 593 26.65 14.01 75.55
N ILE A 594 27.62 13.19 75.14
CA ILE A 594 28.01 13.05 73.73
C ILE A 594 27.26 11.87 73.14
N VAL A 595 26.06 12.18 72.64
CA VAL A 595 25.07 11.16 72.27
C VAL A 595 24.81 11.08 70.77
N ASP A 596 25.30 12.02 69.98
CA ASP A 596 25.02 12.07 68.55
C ASP A 596 25.98 11.18 67.77
N ASP A 597 25.49 10.57 66.69
CA ASP A 597 26.29 9.75 65.78
C ASP A 597 27.53 10.48 65.29
N GLY A 598 28.70 9.87 65.45
CA GLY A 598 29.93 10.39 64.84
C GLY A 598 31.21 9.97 65.56
N VAL A 599 32.32 10.49 65.03
CA VAL A 599 33.66 10.30 65.59
C VAL A 599 34.13 11.62 66.18
N TYR A 600 34.57 11.59 67.43
CA TYR A 600 35.04 12.73 68.20
C TYR A 600 36.46 12.46 68.67
N ARG A 601 37.34 13.46 68.57
CA ARG A 601 38.74 13.32 68.99
C ARG A 601 38.94 13.92 70.37
N ILE A 602 39.48 13.17 71.32
CA ILE A 602 39.84 13.68 72.64
C ILE A 602 41.32 14.07 72.61
N SER A 603 41.61 15.37 72.68
CA SER A 603 42.97 15.90 72.58
C SER A 603 43.38 16.56 73.90
N GLY A 604 44.59 16.24 74.39
CA GLY A 604 45.16 16.86 75.59
C GLY A 604 44.67 16.23 76.90
N ASN A 605 43.57 16.73 77.46
CA ASN A 605 43.06 16.30 78.78
C ASN A 605 41.93 15.25 78.66
N PRO A 606 41.84 14.27 79.59
CA PRO A 606 40.70 13.35 79.64
C PRO A 606 39.37 14.09 79.82
N ILE A 607 38.32 13.61 79.15
CA ILE A 607 36.96 14.13 79.29
C ILE A 607 36.27 13.57 80.54
N LYS A 608 35.28 14.30 81.08
CA LYS A 608 34.44 13.84 82.21
C LYS A 608 33.67 12.58 81.79
N ASN A 609 33.49 11.65 82.73
CA ASN A 609 32.87 10.34 82.49
C ASN A 609 33.47 9.53 81.31
N GLY A 610 34.67 9.89 80.85
CA GLY A 610 35.50 9.04 79.99
C GLY A 610 36.18 7.93 80.79
N ASN A 611 37.09 7.19 80.15
CA ASN A 611 37.90 6.17 80.83
C ASN A 611 39.13 6.74 81.58
N GLY A 612 39.26 8.07 81.67
CA GLY A 612 40.41 8.75 82.28
C GLY A 612 41.64 8.87 81.39
N GLN A 613 41.60 8.39 80.14
CA GLN A 613 42.69 8.55 79.17
C GLN A 613 42.45 9.76 78.25
N SER A 614 43.54 10.29 77.71
CA SER A 614 43.54 11.31 76.67
C SER A 614 44.16 10.78 75.38
N TRP A 615 44.04 11.52 74.29
CA TRP A 615 44.48 11.08 72.95
C TRP A 615 43.70 9.86 72.45
N CYS A 616 42.39 9.86 72.71
CA CYS A 616 41.48 8.80 72.28
C CYS A 616 40.51 9.30 71.21
N PHE A 617 39.93 8.37 70.45
CA PHE A 617 38.78 8.64 69.60
C PHE A 617 37.51 8.06 70.24
N LEU A 618 36.55 8.93 70.52
CA LEU A 618 35.21 8.54 70.94
C LEU A 618 34.34 8.37 69.70
N ARG A 619 33.94 7.13 69.40
CA ARG A 619 32.96 6.80 68.37
C ARG A 619 31.61 6.60 69.04
N VAL A 620 30.60 7.30 68.56
CA VAL A 620 29.24 7.25 69.10
C VAL A 620 28.31 6.73 68.02
N LYS A 621 27.53 5.71 68.38
CA LYS A 621 26.42 5.21 67.58
C LYS A 621 25.15 5.19 68.41
N ARG A 622 24.27 6.14 68.11
CA ARG A 622 22.89 6.22 68.56
C ARG A 622 22.05 5.25 67.72
N TRP A 623 21.64 4.15 68.35
CA TRP A 623 20.72 3.19 67.73
C TRP A 623 19.28 3.71 67.75
N ASP A 624 18.88 4.35 68.84
CA ASP A 624 17.61 5.05 69.00
C ASP A 624 17.75 6.19 70.02
N TYR A 625 16.65 6.89 70.35
CA TYR A 625 16.68 8.02 71.29
C TYR A 625 17.21 7.65 72.69
N ASN A 626 17.06 6.39 73.10
CA ASN A 626 17.45 5.88 74.40
C ASN A 626 18.79 5.16 74.38
N ASN A 627 19.05 4.28 73.41
CA ASN A 627 20.22 3.40 73.34
C ASN A 627 21.35 4.00 72.51
N ILE A 628 22.43 4.39 73.19
CA ILE A 628 23.64 4.92 72.55
C ILE A 628 24.82 4.01 72.89
N TYR A 629 25.42 3.43 71.86
CA TYR A 629 26.70 2.74 71.95
C TYR A 629 27.83 3.75 71.86
N GLN A 630 28.77 3.67 72.80
CA GLN A 630 29.98 4.45 72.77
C GLN A 630 31.19 3.53 72.81
N GLU A 631 32.14 3.81 71.93
CA GLU A 631 33.44 3.17 71.87
C GLU A 631 34.51 4.23 72.00
N LEU A 632 35.49 3.96 72.84
CA LEU A 632 36.61 4.83 73.11
C LEU A 632 37.89 4.07 72.76
N ASP A 633 38.53 4.50 71.68
CA ASP A 633 39.75 3.92 71.15
C ASP A 633 40.93 4.79 71.57
N CYS A 634 41.72 4.30 72.51
CA CYS A 634 42.88 5.02 73.06
C CYS A 634 44.20 4.42 72.57
N GLY A 635 44.20 3.74 71.42
CA GLY A 635 45.39 3.10 70.86
C GLY A 635 45.97 2.05 71.80
N SER A 636 47.21 2.22 72.24
CA SER A 636 47.88 1.30 73.18
C SER A 636 47.21 1.25 74.56
N GLY A 637 46.37 2.23 74.91
CA GLY A 637 45.53 2.21 76.12
C GLY A 637 44.42 1.17 76.08
N GLY A 638 44.12 0.61 74.89
CA GLY A 638 43.04 -0.33 74.64
C GLY A 638 41.78 0.33 74.09
N ILE A 639 40.82 -0.52 73.73
CA ILE A 639 39.48 -0.11 73.28
C ILE A 639 38.51 -0.34 74.43
N PHE A 640 37.70 0.67 74.73
CA PHE A 640 36.71 0.64 75.78
C PHE A 640 35.32 0.86 75.20
N VAL A 641 34.34 0.12 75.70
CA VAL A 641 32.97 0.17 75.19
C VAL A 641 31.99 0.33 76.33
N ARG A 642 30.85 0.97 76.03
CA ARG A 642 29.68 0.98 76.89
C ARG A 642 28.41 1.28 76.10
N ASN A 643 27.28 0.87 76.63
CA ASN A 643 25.96 1.26 76.14
C ASN A 643 25.29 2.14 77.18
N ILE A 644 24.96 3.38 76.82
CA ILE A 644 24.28 4.33 77.70
C ILE A 644 22.79 4.40 77.36
N SER A 645 21.96 4.63 78.39
CA SER A 645 20.52 4.84 78.26
C SER A 645 20.14 6.27 78.67
N GLN A 646 19.69 7.08 77.71
CA GLN A 646 19.32 8.48 77.96
C GLN A 646 18.01 8.65 78.74
N THR A 647 17.04 7.77 78.52
CA THR A 647 15.74 7.77 79.22
C THR A 647 15.90 7.30 80.65
N ASN A 648 16.67 6.22 80.88
CA ASN A 648 16.82 5.62 82.21
C ASN A 648 17.96 6.23 83.04
N LYS A 649 18.68 7.22 82.49
CA LYS A 649 19.87 7.83 83.11
C LYS A 649 20.90 6.80 83.59
N ASN A 650 21.05 5.71 82.83
CA ASN A 650 22.01 4.66 83.12
C ASN A 650 23.27 4.86 82.26
N TYR A 651 24.40 5.10 82.93
CA TYR A 651 25.70 5.35 82.32
C TYR A 651 26.71 4.35 82.91
N PRO A 652 26.73 3.09 82.43
CA PRO A 652 27.62 2.09 82.97
C PRO A 652 29.09 2.49 82.80
N GLY A 653 29.93 1.94 83.67
CA GLY A 653 31.37 2.08 83.57
C GLY A 653 31.90 1.52 82.25
N TRP A 654 33.04 2.04 81.80
CA TRP A 654 33.70 1.61 80.57
C TRP A 654 34.26 0.20 80.71
N GLN A 655 33.90 -0.68 79.78
CA GLN A 655 34.44 -2.04 79.71
C GLN A 655 35.59 -2.08 78.71
N ARG A 656 36.79 -2.49 79.16
CA ARG A 656 37.94 -2.67 78.28
C ARG A 656 37.84 -4.00 77.53
N ILE A 657 38.02 -3.96 76.22
CA ILE A 657 38.16 -5.17 75.39
C ILE A 657 39.54 -5.79 75.65
N ALA A 658 39.57 -7.09 75.93
CA ALA A 658 40.82 -7.83 76.16
C ALA A 658 41.72 -7.80 74.93
N THR A 659 43.02 -7.59 75.13
CA THR A 659 44.02 -7.60 74.05
C THR A 659 44.70 -8.96 73.92
N SER A 660 45.47 -9.14 72.85
CA SER A 660 46.33 -10.33 72.67
C SER A 660 47.31 -10.52 73.83
N ASP A 661 47.75 -9.43 74.45
CA ASP A 661 48.69 -9.46 75.57
C ASP A 661 48.01 -9.98 76.85
N ASP A 662 46.76 -9.59 77.10
CA ASP A 662 45.96 -10.12 78.22
C ASP A 662 45.77 -11.63 78.09
N ILE A 663 45.45 -12.09 76.87
CA ILE A 663 45.28 -13.52 76.56
C ILE A 663 46.62 -14.26 76.74
N SER A 664 47.72 -13.68 76.27
CA SER A 664 49.06 -14.27 76.40
C SER A 664 49.50 -14.40 77.85
N ASN A 665 49.21 -13.39 78.69
CA ASN A 665 49.50 -13.41 80.12
C ASN A 665 48.68 -14.49 80.85
N LEU A 666 47.39 -14.63 80.53
CA LEU A 666 46.55 -15.70 81.07
C LEU A 666 47.08 -17.09 80.66
N GLN A 667 47.49 -17.27 79.40
CA GLN A 667 48.07 -18.52 78.93
C GLN A 667 49.36 -18.87 79.69
N ASN A 668 50.20 -17.87 79.98
CA ASN A 668 51.42 -18.07 80.77
C ASN A 668 51.11 -18.55 82.19
N ILE A 669 50.09 -17.97 82.84
CA ILE A 669 49.66 -18.39 84.19
C ILE A 669 49.14 -19.84 84.16
N ILE A 670 48.31 -20.19 83.17
CA ILE A 670 47.78 -21.56 83.00
C ILE A 670 48.93 -22.55 82.81
N ASN A 671 49.91 -22.21 81.97
CA ASN A 671 51.07 -23.07 81.73
C ASN A 671 51.88 -23.31 83.01
N GLN A 672 52.09 -22.28 83.83
CA GLN A 672 52.78 -22.41 85.13
C GLN A 672 51.99 -23.27 86.12
N GLN A 673 50.68 -23.11 86.18
CA GLN A 673 49.82 -23.95 87.03
C GLN A 673 49.84 -25.41 86.59
N ASN A 674 49.80 -25.69 85.28
CA ASN A 674 49.90 -27.05 84.74
C ASN A 674 51.23 -27.72 85.08
N GLN A 675 52.36 -27.00 85.03
CA GLN A 675 53.66 -27.53 85.46
C GLN A 675 53.65 -27.92 86.95
N THR A 676 53.02 -27.09 87.79
CA THR A 676 52.89 -27.38 89.23
C THR A 676 52.07 -28.64 89.48
N ILE A 677 50.94 -28.80 88.76
CA ILE A 677 50.08 -29.99 88.86
C ILE A 677 50.85 -31.25 88.45
N GLN A 678 51.56 -31.23 87.32
CA GLN A 678 52.36 -32.37 86.86
C GLN A 678 53.42 -32.82 87.88
N SER A 679 54.07 -31.86 88.54
CA SER A 679 55.03 -32.13 89.63
C SER A 679 54.36 -32.79 90.84
N LEU A 680 53.19 -32.29 91.27
CA LEU A 680 52.43 -32.87 92.37
C LEU A 680 51.95 -34.28 92.05
N THR A 681 51.43 -34.52 90.84
CA THR A 681 51.01 -35.86 90.39
C THR A 681 52.18 -36.84 90.42
N SER A 682 53.36 -36.43 89.97
CA SER A 682 54.56 -37.28 90.00
C SER A 682 54.97 -37.65 91.43
N ARG A 683 54.90 -36.68 92.35
CA ARG A 683 55.17 -36.92 93.79
C ARG A 683 54.14 -37.86 94.41
N LEU A 684 52.86 -37.70 94.06
CA LEU A 684 51.79 -38.58 94.54
C LEU A 684 51.99 -40.01 94.05
N ASN A 685 52.25 -40.21 92.76
CA ASN A 685 52.53 -41.54 92.20
C ASN A 685 53.73 -42.21 92.89
N ASN A 686 54.79 -41.44 93.18
CA ASN A 686 55.95 -41.96 93.92
C ASN A 686 55.56 -42.38 95.35
N ALA A 687 54.78 -41.57 96.05
CA ALA A 687 54.28 -41.89 97.40
C ALA A 687 53.34 -43.10 97.39
N GLU A 688 52.46 -43.22 96.39
CA GLU A 688 51.60 -44.39 96.21
C GLU A 688 52.43 -45.67 95.97
N ASN A 689 53.46 -45.58 95.13
CA ASN A 689 54.38 -46.70 94.89
C ASN A 689 55.13 -47.10 96.16
N GLU A 690 55.59 -46.13 96.97
CA GLU A 690 56.25 -46.38 98.25
C GLU A 690 55.31 -47.03 99.28
N ILE A 691 54.06 -46.56 99.38
CA ILE A 691 53.02 -47.18 100.22
C ILE A 691 52.72 -48.61 99.77
N ASN A 692 52.58 -48.85 98.46
CA ASN A 692 52.35 -50.18 97.93
C ASN A 692 53.53 -51.11 98.22
N TYR A 693 54.77 -50.61 98.11
CA TYR A 693 55.96 -51.35 98.51
C TYR A 693 55.94 -51.70 100.01
N ILE A 694 55.60 -50.75 100.89
CA ILE A 694 55.48 -51.01 102.33
C ILE A 694 54.41 -52.05 102.62
N LYS A 695 53.21 -51.93 102.03
CA LYS A 695 52.13 -52.92 102.22
C LYS A 695 52.52 -54.31 101.76
N ALA A 696 53.28 -54.40 100.67
CA ALA A 696 53.76 -55.67 100.12
C ALA A 696 54.94 -56.27 100.90
N ASN A 697 55.55 -55.55 101.84
CA ASN A 697 56.75 -55.99 102.59
C ASN A 697 56.61 -55.84 104.11
N TYR A 698 55.44 -55.47 104.60
CA TYR A 698 55.18 -55.27 106.02
C TYR A 698 55.13 -56.61 106.76
N ILE A 699 55.81 -56.68 107.90
CA ILE A 699 55.83 -57.87 108.75
C ILE A 699 54.72 -57.78 109.81
N GLU A 700 53.80 -58.73 109.79
CA GLU A 700 52.70 -58.83 110.74
C GLU A 700 53.08 -59.68 111.95
N GLY A 701 53.20 -59.06 113.12
CA GLY A 701 53.53 -59.73 114.38
C GLY A 701 52.31 -59.99 115.25
N LYS A 702 52.10 -61.23 115.71
CA LYS A 702 51.03 -61.54 116.68
C LYS A 702 51.53 -62.44 117.80
N SER A 703 51.15 -62.11 119.03
CA SER A 703 51.49 -62.93 120.20
C SER A 703 50.45 -64.01 120.48
N PHE A 704 50.91 -65.20 120.80
CA PHE A 704 50.10 -66.35 121.20
C PHE A 704 50.52 -66.81 122.60
N SER A 705 49.58 -67.35 123.39
CA SER A 705 49.94 -68.03 124.63
C SER A 705 50.57 -69.40 124.33
N LYS A 706 51.37 -69.95 125.25
CA LYS A 706 51.95 -71.29 125.09
C LYS A 706 50.93 -72.38 124.74
N SER A 707 49.71 -72.30 125.31
CA SER A 707 48.61 -73.24 125.02
C SER A 707 48.15 -73.23 123.54
N GLN A 708 48.56 -72.22 122.77
CA GLN A 708 48.15 -71.98 121.39
C GLN A 708 49.31 -72.14 120.40
N GLU A 709 50.41 -72.79 120.78
CA GLU A 709 51.60 -72.98 119.92
C GLU A 709 51.25 -73.58 118.54
N ALA A 710 50.38 -74.58 118.48
CA ALA A 710 49.93 -75.14 117.21
C ALA A 710 49.17 -74.12 116.32
N GLN A 711 48.40 -73.21 116.94
CA GLN A 711 47.69 -72.12 116.24
C GLN A 711 48.68 -71.05 115.78
N ALA A 712 49.74 -70.80 116.58
CA ALA A 712 50.81 -69.87 116.25
C ALA A 712 51.57 -70.33 114.99
N THR A 713 51.97 -71.61 114.93
CA THR A 713 52.66 -72.18 113.76
C THR A 713 51.78 -72.18 112.51
N GLN A 714 50.48 -72.49 112.63
CA GLN A 714 49.57 -72.40 111.48
C GLN A 714 49.39 -70.96 110.98
N TRP A 715 49.31 -69.99 111.90
CA TRP A 715 49.13 -68.57 111.53
C TRP A 715 50.37 -67.98 110.87
N GLU A 716 51.56 -68.32 111.36
CA GLU A 716 52.85 -67.93 110.77
C GLU A 716 53.06 -68.58 109.39
N ASN A 717 52.80 -69.89 109.25
CA ASN A 717 52.92 -70.57 107.96
C ASN A 717 51.89 -70.13 106.90
N ALA A 718 50.78 -69.52 107.32
CA ALA A 718 49.77 -69.03 106.38
C ALA A 718 50.23 -67.81 105.57
N ASN A 719 51.28 -67.09 105.98
CA ASN A 719 51.85 -65.98 105.23
C ASN A 719 53.34 -65.77 105.61
N SER A 720 54.24 -65.78 104.63
CA SER A 720 55.69 -65.64 104.83
C SER A 720 56.13 -64.31 105.47
N GLN A 721 55.24 -63.33 105.56
CA GLN A 721 55.46 -62.03 106.23
C GLN A 721 54.90 -61.98 107.65
N ARG A 722 54.42 -63.10 108.20
CA ARG A 722 53.97 -63.17 109.59
C ARG A 722 55.08 -63.66 110.50
N ILE A 723 55.12 -63.14 111.72
CA ILE A 723 55.98 -63.63 112.80
C ILE A 723 55.11 -63.88 114.02
N ALA A 724 55.12 -65.13 114.51
CA ALA A 724 54.40 -65.49 115.72
C ALA A 724 55.31 -65.35 116.95
N PHE A 725 54.82 -64.67 117.99
CA PHE A 725 55.51 -64.54 119.28
C PHE A 725 54.84 -65.43 120.33
N ILE A 726 55.49 -66.49 120.79
CA ILE A 726 54.93 -67.36 121.83
C ILE A 726 55.34 -66.84 123.21
N ARG A 727 54.36 -66.65 124.09
CA ARG A 727 54.59 -66.23 125.48
C ARG A 727 54.37 -67.39 126.44
N ASP A 728 55.42 -67.72 127.18
CA ASP A 728 55.45 -68.73 128.23
C ASP A 728 55.14 -68.10 129.60
N ASN A 729 53.90 -67.63 129.79
CA ASN A 729 53.45 -66.84 130.94
C ASN A 729 54.22 -65.53 131.18
#